data_AF-A0A381VHZ6-F1
#
_entry.id   AF-A0A381VHZ6-F1
#
_cell.length_a   1.000
_cell.length_b   1.000
_cell.length_c   1.000
_cell.angle_alpha   90.00
_cell.angle_beta   90.00
_cell.angle_gamma   90.00
#
_symmetry.space_group_name_H-M   'P 1'
#
loop_
_entity.id
_entity.type
_entity.pdbx_description
1 polymer ?
#
loop_
_entity_poly.entity_id
_entity_poly.type
_entity_poly.pdbx_seq_one_letter_code
_entity_poly.pdbx_strand_id
1 'polypeptide(L)'
;MLDLAKRTVLVTGILLMGVAVAKAFTLTDGSSGSLSQTVVNNLGEEYRWNSPVLTYSYDESFLNYFGSNGVVAVEKAIEILNSIPPASSIKTNYPPASSGENNLWNYPTRPDRFHARAYNNRVLDIKSYALAQLFSFMGLGYPEDSAFQLEFGAVALRNWDPISYGPSKYVNGSLLSWVVVGGTNALPFPIDVTKPVRTLAGSSYHRDPRLSEGKYLVAPTRDDIGGYKYLYRKDNFNIEGLPPFTYQMVTNQPDLTNPAIFSVDLRWFSKESKTNVPASFKQFVLTNQWWGPVYTNLNVPPLLVLKTNVNWEMGWTTNVTPYLTNFPWTPVGQPATLVYLTNKYRTFQPSYDYIFGNVITNIHVPREESKVLYRSWEVTPNAPLWSVVGSVPTTTNYTTTILNDDFPHGEIIILPTTNVVGYHFTEMQFEEVNTLTNLLTGTNNLANPGGALPGQGGGLGAGGAAVTNFVGVMEDEVWQSTNHAYLAYPIVLQTNALLIGGIDKVRYVRVQGDSLVTTNYSPSRFLNQYKFPDLEKQTFTYVIPNSAVGLTNAALPSFQYEVDYVDNGVRKTGKFIKFFTSPDIMITALNGPSILTSGYVPPAVVNNNALNGMWTQNLYGPGVIQPSGNMVIGFNKIGIHWDLDPTFFLNEENQAPGWVWGHFDGTTDELMLFPNSQTVLDLEREIYGND
;
A
#
# COMPACT_ATOMS: atom_id res chain seq x y z
N MET A 1 -19.13 53.79 -50.25
CA MET A 1 -19.98 53.00 -49.32
C MET A 1 -19.42 51.60 -48.98
N LEU A 2 -18.49 51.01 -49.75
CA LEU A 2 -17.96 49.66 -49.46
C LEU A 2 -16.86 49.58 -48.37
N ASP A 3 -16.30 50.70 -47.92
CA ASP A 3 -15.15 50.71 -46.98
C ASP A 3 -15.58 50.85 -45.51
N LEU A 4 -16.78 51.37 -45.26
CA LEU A 4 -17.33 51.51 -43.90
C LEU A 4 -17.72 50.14 -43.34
N ALA A 5 -18.38 49.29 -44.13
CA ALA A 5 -18.80 47.96 -43.69
C ALA A 5 -17.64 47.01 -43.34
N LYS A 6 -16.50 47.11 -44.06
CA LYS A 6 -15.30 46.31 -43.73
C LYS A 6 -14.60 46.81 -42.46
N ARG A 7 -14.58 48.12 -42.22
CA ARG A 7 -14.10 48.68 -40.94
C ARG A 7 -15.03 48.37 -39.78
N THR A 8 -16.35 48.35 -39.99
CA THR A 8 -17.30 47.94 -38.93
C THR A 8 -17.19 46.45 -38.63
N VAL A 9 -16.99 45.57 -39.62
CA VAL A 9 -16.78 44.13 -39.35
C VAL A 9 -15.42 43.86 -38.69
N LEU A 10 -14.38 44.65 -38.98
CA LEU A 10 -13.10 44.54 -38.28
C LEU A 10 -13.17 45.08 -36.85
N VAL A 11 -13.90 46.18 -36.61
CA VAL A 11 -14.10 46.75 -35.27
C VAL A 11 -15.04 45.88 -34.42
N THR A 12 -16.09 45.29 -35.00
CA THR A 12 -16.97 44.33 -34.32
C THR A 12 -16.30 42.96 -34.13
N GLY A 13 -15.41 42.55 -35.04
CA GLY A 13 -14.58 41.35 -34.90
C GLY A 13 -13.49 41.48 -33.83
N ILE A 14 -12.96 42.70 -33.62
CA ILE A 14 -12.04 43.03 -32.51
C ILE A 14 -12.80 43.20 -31.19
N LEU A 15 -14.08 43.59 -31.21
CA LEU A 15 -14.94 43.63 -30.01
C LEU A 15 -15.46 42.25 -29.56
N LEU A 16 -15.49 41.25 -30.47
CA LEU A 16 -15.88 39.86 -30.16
C LEU A 16 -14.68 38.91 -29.99
N MET A 17 -13.48 39.32 -30.37
CA MET A 17 -12.22 38.63 -30.04
C MET A 17 -11.43 39.44 -29.01
N GLY A 18 -11.65 39.15 -27.73
CA GLY A 18 -10.75 39.59 -26.66
C GLY A 18 -11.26 40.75 -25.81
N VAL A 19 -12.42 40.60 -25.16
CA VAL A 19 -12.41 40.96 -23.74
C VAL A 19 -11.73 39.80 -23.03
N ALA A 20 -10.40 39.86 -23.01
CA ALA A 20 -9.56 39.05 -22.16
C ALA A 20 -9.88 39.43 -20.70
N VAL A 21 -10.98 38.88 -20.16
CA VAL A 21 -11.08 38.65 -18.73
C VAL A 21 -10.22 37.42 -18.44
N ALA A 22 -8.91 37.55 -18.70
CA ALA A 22 -7.93 36.51 -18.49
C ALA A 22 -7.86 36.32 -16.98
N LYS A 23 -8.46 35.24 -16.48
CA LYS A 23 -8.51 34.92 -15.04
C LYS A 23 -7.22 34.16 -14.73
N ALA A 24 -6.75 34.01 -13.49
CA ALA A 24 -5.41 33.46 -13.30
C ALA A 24 -5.13 32.86 -11.92
N PHE A 25 -4.17 31.95 -11.93
CA PHE A 25 -3.68 31.23 -10.76
C PHE A 25 -2.16 31.42 -10.60
N THR A 26 -1.69 31.17 -9.38
CA THR A 26 -0.26 31.14 -9.06
C THR A 26 0.17 29.74 -8.63
N LEU A 27 1.43 29.39 -8.83
CA LEU A 27 2.02 28.11 -8.42
C LEU A 27 2.84 28.31 -7.16
N THR A 28 2.72 27.42 -6.17
CA THR A 28 3.52 27.50 -4.94
C THR A 28 4.99 27.19 -5.21
N ASP A 29 5.87 27.83 -4.47
CA ASP A 29 7.28 27.45 -4.39
C ASP A 29 7.49 26.33 -3.35
N GLY A 30 8.48 25.46 -3.54
CA GLY A 30 8.87 24.40 -2.61
C GLY A 30 10.34 24.47 -2.17
N SER A 31 11.06 25.54 -2.50
CA SER A 31 12.51 25.67 -2.26
C SER A 31 12.94 25.58 -0.79
N SER A 32 12.01 25.86 0.14
CA SER A 32 12.26 25.86 1.58
C SER A 32 12.08 24.49 2.26
N GLY A 33 11.84 23.41 1.50
CA GLY A 33 11.56 22.08 2.04
C GLY A 33 10.10 21.88 2.48
N SER A 34 9.26 22.91 2.30
CA SER A 34 7.79 22.88 2.40
C SER A 34 7.20 23.77 1.30
N LEU A 35 5.91 23.58 1.01
CA LEU A 35 5.16 24.51 0.15
C LEU A 35 5.16 25.90 0.78
N SER A 36 5.72 26.87 0.06
CA SER A 36 5.71 28.29 0.37
C SER A 36 4.47 28.91 -0.22
N GLN A 37 3.65 29.45 0.65
CA GLN A 37 2.32 29.96 0.32
C GLN A 37 2.34 31.44 -0.13
N THR A 38 3.46 32.13 0.09
CA THR A 38 3.67 33.53 -0.26
C THR A 38 4.70 33.73 -1.38
N VAL A 39 5.52 32.70 -1.64
CA VAL A 39 6.47 32.67 -2.76
C VAL A 39 5.92 31.77 -3.86
N VAL A 40 6.04 32.21 -5.12
CA VAL A 40 5.43 31.51 -6.25
C VAL A 40 6.42 31.24 -7.38
N ASN A 41 6.15 30.13 -8.10
CA ASN A 41 7.00 29.62 -9.16
C ASN A 41 6.47 29.96 -10.56
N ASN A 42 7.34 29.77 -11.56
CA ASN A 42 6.97 29.83 -12.96
C ASN A 42 6.28 28.56 -13.44
N LEU A 43 5.64 28.67 -14.61
CA LEU A 43 5.26 27.50 -15.38
C LEU A 43 6.50 26.68 -15.72
N GLY A 44 6.44 25.37 -15.46
CA GLY A 44 7.55 24.43 -15.61
C GLY A 44 8.36 24.26 -14.32
N GLU A 45 8.14 25.10 -13.31
CA GLU A 45 8.78 25.01 -11.99
C GLU A 45 7.79 24.54 -10.91
N GLU A 46 6.66 23.94 -11.29
CA GLU A 46 5.61 23.55 -10.35
C GLU A 46 5.99 22.41 -9.39
N TYR A 47 5.30 22.39 -8.24
CA TYR A 47 5.26 21.27 -7.31
C TYR A 47 3.89 20.60 -7.38
N ARG A 48 3.85 19.26 -7.44
CA ARG A 48 2.60 18.50 -7.45
C ARG A 48 2.72 17.13 -6.79
N TRP A 49 1.58 16.56 -6.40
CA TRP A 49 1.51 15.15 -6.04
C TRP A 49 1.70 14.27 -7.28
N ASN A 50 2.58 13.28 -7.19
CA ASN A 50 2.77 12.28 -8.24
C ASN A 50 2.23 10.89 -7.85
N SER A 51 1.54 10.80 -6.70
CA SER A 51 0.71 9.67 -6.33
C SER A 51 -0.77 10.07 -6.36
N PRO A 52 -1.65 9.34 -7.08
CA PRO A 52 -3.05 9.67 -7.21
C PRO A 52 -3.88 9.39 -5.96
N VAL A 53 -3.33 8.68 -4.97
CA VAL A 53 -4.03 8.31 -3.75
C VAL A 53 -3.29 8.82 -2.53
N LEU A 54 -3.97 9.68 -1.78
CA LEU A 54 -3.55 10.17 -0.46
C LEU A 54 -4.44 9.52 0.59
N THR A 55 -3.82 8.83 1.53
CA THR A 55 -4.52 8.16 2.61
C THR A 55 -4.64 9.07 3.82
N TYR A 56 -5.77 9.02 4.54
CA TYR A 56 -5.94 9.82 5.75
C TYR A 56 -6.69 9.06 6.85
N SER A 57 -6.53 9.50 8.09
CA SER A 57 -7.26 8.99 9.25
C SER A 57 -7.49 10.05 10.33
N TYR A 58 -8.30 9.70 11.33
CA TYR A 58 -8.59 10.55 12.50
C TYR A 58 -7.96 9.93 13.74
N ASP A 59 -7.36 10.75 14.59
CA ASP A 59 -6.82 10.28 15.87
C ASP A 59 -7.88 10.29 16.99
N GLU A 60 -7.50 9.74 18.14
CA GLU A 60 -8.38 9.68 19.31
C GLU A 60 -8.74 11.07 19.84
N SER A 61 -7.82 12.03 19.77
CA SER A 61 -8.08 13.37 20.29
C SER A 61 -9.18 14.10 19.51
N PHE A 62 -9.21 13.93 18.18
CA PHE A 62 -10.26 14.43 17.32
C PHE A 62 -11.59 13.72 17.60
N LEU A 63 -11.57 12.40 17.67
CA LEU A 63 -12.76 11.59 17.92
C LEU A 63 -13.39 11.91 19.29
N ASN A 64 -12.59 12.15 20.33
CA ASN A 64 -13.09 12.46 21.67
C ASN A 64 -13.77 13.84 21.75
N TYR A 65 -13.27 14.84 21.02
CA TYR A 65 -13.82 16.21 21.08
C TYR A 65 -14.91 16.46 20.04
N PHE A 66 -14.64 16.14 18.78
CA PHE A 66 -15.55 16.41 17.66
C PHE A 66 -16.50 15.24 17.35
N GLY A 67 -16.17 14.02 17.77
CA GLY A 67 -17.00 12.82 17.60
C GLY A 67 -17.39 12.51 16.15
N SER A 68 -18.44 11.71 16.00
CA SER A 68 -18.93 11.28 14.67
C SER A 68 -19.41 12.44 13.80
N ASN A 69 -20.00 13.49 14.40
CA ASN A 69 -20.48 14.64 13.64
C ASN A 69 -19.31 15.48 13.08
N GLY A 70 -18.21 15.58 13.83
CA GLY A 70 -16.98 16.20 13.35
C GLY A 70 -16.39 15.45 12.17
N VAL A 71 -16.37 14.12 12.26
CA VAL A 71 -15.97 13.25 11.14
C VAL A 71 -16.86 13.56 9.93
N VAL A 72 -18.19 13.55 10.08
CA VAL A 72 -19.11 13.87 8.97
C VAL A 72 -18.81 15.24 8.34
N ALA A 73 -18.53 16.27 9.15
CA ALA A 73 -18.20 17.60 8.63
C ALA A 73 -16.90 17.61 7.82
N VAL A 74 -15.86 16.91 8.29
CA VAL A 74 -14.58 16.82 7.56
C VAL A 74 -14.71 15.92 6.32
N GLU A 75 -15.48 14.84 6.38
CA GLU A 75 -15.79 13.99 5.22
C GLU A 75 -16.47 14.78 4.10
N LYS A 76 -17.35 15.75 4.41
CA LYS A 76 -17.93 16.64 3.38
C LYS A 76 -16.85 17.47 2.66
N ALA A 77 -15.78 17.88 3.36
CA ALA A 77 -14.65 18.57 2.71
C ALA A 77 -13.89 17.64 1.77
N ILE A 78 -13.63 16.41 2.22
CA ILE A 78 -12.98 15.37 1.41
C ILE A 78 -13.83 14.98 0.21
N GLU A 79 -15.14 14.92 0.35
CA GLU A 79 -16.08 14.67 -0.75
C GLU A 79 -15.98 15.76 -1.81
N ILE A 80 -15.93 17.04 -1.43
CA ILE A 80 -15.73 18.15 -2.38
C ILE A 80 -14.43 17.94 -3.18
N LEU A 81 -13.32 17.59 -2.53
CA LEU A 81 -12.03 17.36 -3.20
C LEU A 81 -12.07 16.13 -4.11
N ASN A 82 -12.67 15.04 -3.64
CA ASN A 82 -12.83 13.82 -4.42
C ASN A 82 -13.83 13.97 -5.57
N SER A 83 -14.74 14.95 -5.49
CA SER A 83 -15.70 15.26 -6.56
C SER A 83 -15.06 16.00 -7.74
N ILE A 84 -13.87 16.61 -7.55
CA ILE A 84 -13.14 17.26 -8.62
C ILE A 84 -12.88 16.23 -9.73
N PRO A 85 -13.32 16.50 -10.97
CA PRO A 85 -13.15 15.55 -12.07
C PRO A 85 -11.67 15.44 -12.47
N PRO A 86 -11.28 14.38 -13.20
CA PRO A 86 -9.93 14.27 -13.74
C PRO A 86 -9.55 15.51 -14.56
N ALA A 87 -8.35 16.04 -14.37
CA ALA A 87 -7.86 17.27 -14.99
C ALA A 87 -8.01 17.28 -16.52
N SER A 88 -7.75 16.14 -17.15
CA SER A 88 -7.89 15.92 -18.60
C SER A 88 -9.34 16.06 -19.10
N SER A 89 -10.33 15.79 -18.23
CA SER A 89 -11.75 15.83 -18.58
C SER A 89 -12.38 17.23 -18.49
N ILE A 90 -11.69 18.18 -17.83
CA ILE A 90 -12.20 19.54 -17.61
C ILE A 90 -12.08 20.33 -18.90
N LYS A 91 -13.21 20.71 -19.50
CA LYS A 91 -13.23 21.50 -20.73
C LYS A 91 -13.00 22.98 -20.46
N THR A 92 -12.50 23.69 -21.47
CA THR A 92 -12.18 25.13 -21.40
C THR A 92 -12.97 25.98 -22.40
N ASN A 93 -13.81 25.36 -23.23
CA ASN A 93 -14.63 26.05 -24.23
C ASN A 93 -15.67 26.96 -23.56
N TYR A 94 -15.88 28.12 -24.18
CA TYR A 94 -16.91 29.07 -23.81
C TYR A 94 -17.86 29.33 -24.99
N PRO A 95 -19.19 29.39 -24.78
CA PRO A 95 -19.88 29.01 -23.54
C PRO A 95 -19.83 27.49 -23.28
N PRO A 96 -20.04 27.05 -22.03
CA PRO A 96 -20.22 25.63 -21.71
C PRO A 96 -21.51 25.09 -22.37
N ALA A 97 -21.54 23.78 -22.67
CA ALA A 97 -22.68 23.16 -23.34
C ALA A 97 -23.90 23.01 -22.39
N SER A 98 -23.65 22.84 -21.09
CA SER A 98 -24.67 22.83 -20.04
C SER A 98 -24.05 23.19 -18.69
N SER A 99 -24.87 23.55 -17.70
CA SER A 99 -24.42 23.89 -16.34
C SER A 99 -23.86 22.69 -15.56
N GLY A 100 -24.23 21.46 -15.94
CA GLY A 100 -23.73 20.21 -15.32
C GLY A 100 -22.48 19.64 -16.00
N GLU A 101 -21.99 20.25 -17.07
CA GLU A 101 -20.79 19.81 -17.75
C GLU A 101 -19.52 20.07 -16.91
N ASN A 102 -18.56 19.15 -16.95
CA ASN A 102 -17.22 19.35 -16.40
C ASN A 102 -16.45 20.41 -17.22
N ASN A 103 -16.76 21.67 -16.98
CA ASN A 103 -16.23 22.80 -17.71
C ASN A 103 -15.75 23.87 -16.72
N LEU A 104 -14.57 24.44 -16.99
CA LEU A 104 -13.95 25.50 -16.22
C LEU A 104 -14.89 26.69 -15.97
N TRP A 105 -15.80 26.99 -16.90
CA TRP A 105 -16.75 28.11 -16.81
C TRP A 105 -17.95 27.85 -15.89
N ASN A 106 -18.18 26.61 -15.44
CA ASN A 106 -19.26 26.25 -14.51
C ASN A 106 -18.85 26.37 -13.03
N TYR A 107 -17.57 26.60 -12.74
CA TYR A 107 -17.09 26.82 -11.37
C TYR A 107 -17.35 28.26 -10.91
N PRO A 108 -17.64 28.47 -9.60
CA PRO A 108 -17.94 29.78 -9.07
C PRO A 108 -16.72 30.71 -9.11
N THR A 109 -16.96 32.01 -9.10
CA THR A 109 -15.89 33.04 -8.98
C THR A 109 -15.49 33.31 -7.54
N ARG A 110 -16.29 32.85 -6.57
CA ARG A 110 -16.01 32.96 -5.13
C ARG A 110 -16.28 31.64 -4.43
N PRO A 111 -15.35 31.19 -3.56
CA PRO A 111 -15.47 29.90 -2.89
C PRO A 111 -16.34 29.99 -1.63
N ASP A 112 -16.55 31.20 -1.10
CA ASP A 112 -17.16 31.49 0.19
C ASP A 112 -18.64 31.91 0.10
N ARG A 113 -19.37 31.64 1.18
CA ARG A 113 -20.75 32.05 1.46
C ARG A 113 -20.88 32.45 2.92
N PHE A 114 -22.00 33.06 3.29
CA PHE A 114 -22.23 33.64 4.61
C PHE A 114 -23.53 33.13 5.22
N HIS A 115 -23.49 32.77 6.50
CA HIS A 115 -24.61 32.31 7.30
C HIS A 115 -24.78 33.21 8.55
N ALA A 116 -25.84 34.02 8.56
CA ALA A 116 -26.00 35.11 9.52
C ALA A 116 -26.13 34.65 10.98
N ARG A 117 -26.86 33.55 11.25
CA ARG A 117 -27.00 33.03 12.63
C ARG A 117 -25.67 32.47 13.16
N ALA A 118 -24.89 31.84 12.29
CA ALA A 118 -23.58 31.30 12.66
C ALA A 118 -22.58 32.43 12.95
N TYR A 119 -22.68 33.55 12.22
CA TYR A 119 -21.90 34.75 12.49
C TYR A 119 -22.22 35.34 13.87
N ASN A 120 -23.51 35.54 14.17
CA ASN A 120 -23.94 36.07 15.47
C ASN A 120 -23.47 35.17 16.62
N ASN A 121 -23.53 33.85 16.43
CA ASN A 121 -23.10 32.87 17.44
C ASN A 121 -21.59 32.56 17.41
N ARG A 122 -20.78 33.36 16.68
CA ARG A 122 -19.32 33.23 16.59
C ARG A 122 -18.81 31.83 16.17
N VAL A 123 -19.54 31.18 15.27
CA VAL A 123 -19.27 29.79 14.86
C VAL A 123 -18.33 29.74 13.65
N LEU A 124 -17.22 29.04 13.77
CA LEU A 124 -16.29 28.70 12.68
C LEU A 124 -16.67 27.36 12.04
N ASP A 125 -16.67 27.27 10.71
CA ASP A 125 -17.00 26.02 9.99
C ASP A 125 -15.78 25.11 9.85
N ILE A 126 -15.76 23.98 10.57
CA ILE A 126 -14.66 23.01 10.55
C ILE A 126 -14.43 22.41 9.16
N LYS A 127 -15.51 22.18 8.38
CA LYS A 127 -15.45 21.70 6.99
C LYS A 127 -14.62 22.66 6.14
N SER A 128 -14.83 23.96 6.28
CA SER A 128 -14.13 24.98 5.50
C SER A 128 -12.64 25.04 5.83
N TYR A 129 -12.28 24.93 7.10
CA TYR A 129 -10.87 24.84 7.49
C TYR A 129 -10.20 23.58 6.95
N ALA A 130 -10.85 22.42 7.06
CA ALA A 130 -10.35 21.16 6.50
C ALA A 130 -10.16 21.27 4.96
N LEU A 131 -11.17 21.78 4.26
CA LEU A 131 -11.16 21.93 2.81
C LEU A 131 -10.03 22.86 2.34
N ALA A 132 -9.90 24.04 2.96
CA ALA A 132 -8.86 25.01 2.67
C ALA A 132 -7.46 24.41 2.88
N GLN A 133 -7.25 23.72 4.00
CA GLN A 133 -5.96 23.14 4.33
C GLN A 133 -5.56 22.03 3.34
N LEU A 134 -6.47 21.08 3.09
CA LEU A 134 -6.23 19.97 2.15
C LEU A 134 -5.98 20.48 0.73
N PHE A 135 -6.73 21.49 0.28
CA PHE A 135 -6.56 22.09 -1.05
C PHE A 135 -5.23 22.84 -1.17
N SER A 136 -4.77 23.51 -0.09
CA SER A 136 -3.48 24.20 -0.08
C SER A 136 -2.28 23.27 -0.35
N PHE A 137 -2.41 21.99 -0.04
CA PHE A 137 -1.37 20.99 -0.29
C PHE A 137 -1.31 20.51 -1.74
N MET A 138 -2.16 21.02 -2.64
CA MET A 138 -2.21 20.57 -4.04
C MET A 138 -1.12 21.16 -4.95
N GLY A 139 -0.34 22.14 -4.49
CA GLY A 139 0.70 22.78 -5.32
C GLY A 139 0.32 24.16 -5.89
N LEU A 140 -0.80 24.74 -5.45
CA LEU A 140 -1.25 26.06 -5.87
C LEU A 140 -0.85 27.13 -4.85
N GLY A 141 -0.42 28.29 -5.35
CA GLY A 141 -0.13 29.47 -4.55
C GLY A 141 -1.37 30.36 -4.35
N TYR A 142 -1.19 31.48 -3.65
CA TYR A 142 -2.28 32.38 -3.25
C TYR A 142 -2.31 33.63 -4.12
N PRO A 143 -3.07 33.65 -5.23
CA PRO A 143 -3.06 34.79 -6.14
C PRO A 143 -3.49 36.11 -5.48
N GLU A 144 -4.20 36.04 -4.35
CA GLU A 144 -4.54 37.18 -3.49
C GLU A 144 -3.30 37.87 -2.90
N ASP A 145 -2.27 37.12 -2.54
CA ASP A 145 -1.08 37.61 -1.83
C ASP A 145 0.20 37.56 -2.69
N SER A 146 0.23 36.72 -3.73
CA SER A 146 1.45 36.40 -4.49
C SER A 146 1.33 36.55 -6.00
N ALA A 147 0.23 37.12 -6.52
CA ALA A 147 0.11 37.39 -7.97
C ALA A 147 1.22 38.31 -8.48
N PHE A 148 1.77 39.17 -7.63
CA PHE A 148 2.93 40.01 -7.92
C PHE A 148 4.05 39.69 -6.93
N GLN A 149 5.30 39.72 -7.40
CA GLN A 149 6.47 39.51 -6.56
C GLN A 149 7.54 40.58 -6.84
N LEU A 150 8.23 41.03 -5.80
CA LEU A 150 9.40 41.90 -5.96
C LEU A 150 10.65 41.04 -6.13
N GLU A 151 11.19 41.02 -7.34
CA GLU A 151 12.36 40.20 -7.69
C GLU A 151 13.38 41.04 -8.46
N PHE A 152 14.65 40.91 -8.09
CA PHE A 152 15.77 41.61 -8.75
C PHE A 152 15.56 43.14 -8.90
N GLY A 153 14.85 43.76 -7.95
CA GLY A 153 14.53 45.19 -7.97
C GLY A 153 13.36 45.60 -8.87
N ALA A 154 12.62 44.64 -9.44
CA ALA A 154 11.44 44.88 -10.27
C ALA A 154 10.23 44.09 -9.75
N VAL A 155 9.02 44.60 -10.01
CA VAL A 155 7.79 43.86 -9.69
C VAL A 155 7.43 42.97 -10.87
N ALA A 156 7.53 41.66 -10.67
CA ALA A 156 7.15 40.62 -11.61
C ALA A 156 5.69 40.21 -11.40
N LEU A 157 4.99 39.90 -12.51
CA LEU A 157 3.67 39.27 -12.48
C LEU A 157 3.85 37.76 -12.53
N ARG A 158 3.43 37.06 -11.47
CA ARG A 158 3.59 35.61 -11.29
C ARG A 158 2.25 34.87 -11.31
N ASN A 159 1.36 35.33 -12.19
CA ASN A 159 -0.02 34.88 -12.25
C ASN A 159 -0.40 34.54 -13.69
N TRP A 160 -0.97 33.35 -13.91
CA TRP A 160 -1.10 32.73 -15.24
C TRP A 160 -2.53 32.37 -15.59
N ASP A 161 -2.93 32.66 -16.83
CA ASP A 161 -4.28 32.36 -17.29
C ASP A 161 -4.51 30.85 -17.47
N PRO A 162 -5.60 30.28 -16.92
CA PRO A 162 -5.80 28.84 -16.87
C PRO A 162 -6.11 28.20 -18.23
N ILE A 163 -6.33 29.00 -19.27
CA ILE A 163 -6.64 28.54 -20.62
C ILE A 163 -5.42 28.75 -21.54
N SER A 164 -4.91 29.97 -21.59
CA SER A 164 -3.82 30.37 -22.50
C SER A 164 -2.42 30.21 -21.90
N TYR A 165 -2.31 30.10 -20.57
CA TYR A 165 -1.05 30.13 -19.83
C TYR A 165 -0.22 31.41 -20.03
N GLY A 166 -0.85 32.47 -20.54
CA GLY A 166 -0.25 33.81 -20.60
C GLY A 166 -0.32 34.52 -19.25
N PRO A 167 0.60 35.47 -18.96
CA PRO A 167 0.52 36.27 -17.73
C PRO A 167 -0.80 37.07 -17.67
N SER A 168 -1.45 37.08 -16.51
CA SER A 168 -2.68 37.87 -16.32
C SER A 168 -2.81 38.52 -14.95
N LYS A 169 -3.41 39.72 -14.93
CA LYS A 169 -3.72 40.49 -13.72
C LYS A 169 -5.10 40.23 -13.14
N TYR A 170 -5.97 39.43 -13.80
CA TYR A 170 -7.28 39.14 -13.22
C TYR A 170 -7.27 37.82 -12.48
N VAL A 171 -7.94 37.80 -11.32
CA VAL A 171 -8.17 36.60 -10.53
C VAL A 171 -9.67 36.51 -10.28
N ASN A 172 -10.27 35.41 -10.69
CA ASN A 172 -11.70 35.15 -10.74
C ASN A 172 -12.51 36.27 -11.44
N GLY A 173 -11.87 37.03 -12.32
CA GLY A 173 -12.46 38.17 -13.03
C GLY A 173 -12.29 39.54 -12.37
N SER A 174 -11.71 39.60 -11.17
CA SER A 174 -11.34 40.85 -10.50
C SER A 174 -9.94 41.30 -10.92
N LEU A 175 -9.80 42.57 -11.29
CA LEU A 175 -8.51 43.15 -11.69
C LEU A 175 -7.65 43.48 -10.46
N LEU A 176 -6.43 42.93 -10.42
CA LEU A 176 -5.46 43.22 -9.39
C LEU A 176 -4.46 44.32 -9.81
N SER A 177 -4.05 45.10 -8.83
CA SER A 177 -2.86 45.96 -8.84
C SER A 177 -1.92 45.54 -7.70
N TRP A 178 -0.77 46.19 -7.58
CA TRP A 178 0.20 45.91 -6.53
C TRP A 178 0.67 47.18 -5.84
N VAL A 179 1.14 47.04 -4.60
CA VAL A 179 1.84 48.06 -3.83
C VAL A 179 3.07 47.44 -3.17
N VAL A 180 4.20 48.14 -3.19
CA VAL A 180 5.41 47.73 -2.45
C VAL A 180 5.41 48.46 -1.12
N VAL A 181 5.31 47.72 -0.02
CA VAL A 181 5.36 48.26 1.34
C VAL A 181 6.67 47.83 1.98
N GLY A 182 7.48 48.79 2.44
CA GLY A 182 8.73 48.49 3.17
C GLY A 182 9.84 47.79 2.38
N GLY A 183 9.71 47.68 1.05
CA GLY A 183 10.72 47.08 0.16
C GLY A 183 10.87 45.55 0.27
N THR A 184 9.96 44.87 0.98
CA THR A 184 10.11 43.43 1.28
C THR A 184 9.42 42.53 0.25
N ASN A 185 8.23 42.92 -0.26
CA ASN A 185 7.54 42.25 -1.37
C ASN A 185 6.50 43.18 -2.03
N ALA A 186 6.00 42.81 -3.21
CA ALA A 186 4.85 43.44 -3.84
C ALA A 186 3.55 42.78 -3.35
N LEU A 187 2.68 43.57 -2.71
CA LEU A 187 1.39 43.10 -2.19
C LEU A 187 0.28 43.36 -3.21
N PRO A 188 -0.40 42.32 -3.72
CA PRO A 188 -1.55 42.50 -4.61
C PRO A 188 -2.75 43.10 -3.86
N PHE A 189 -3.62 43.81 -4.59
CA PHE A 189 -4.93 44.22 -4.11
C PHE A 189 -5.91 44.40 -5.27
N PRO A 190 -7.22 44.12 -5.07
CA PRO A 190 -8.24 44.39 -6.08
C PRO A 190 -8.41 45.90 -6.28
N ILE A 191 -8.43 46.33 -7.54
CA ILE A 191 -8.71 47.74 -7.87
C ILE A 191 -10.17 48.08 -7.54
N ASP A 192 -11.08 47.14 -7.76
CA ASP A 192 -12.50 47.26 -7.43
C ASP A 192 -12.76 46.63 -6.07
N VAL A 193 -12.93 47.48 -5.05
CA VAL A 193 -13.22 47.06 -3.67
C VAL A 193 -14.55 46.30 -3.54
N THR A 194 -15.47 46.45 -4.49
CA THR A 194 -16.75 45.72 -4.48
C THR A 194 -16.61 44.29 -4.98
N LYS A 195 -15.47 43.95 -5.58
CA LYS A 195 -15.15 42.61 -6.10
C LYS A 195 -13.88 42.06 -5.45
N PRO A 196 -13.91 41.79 -4.13
CA PRO A 196 -12.75 41.23 -3.44
C PRO A 196 -12.36 39.90 -4.06
N VAL A 197 -11.06 39.67 -4.18
CA VAL A 197 -10.52 38.41 -4.69
C VAL A 197 -10.50 37.40 -3.56
N ARG A 198 -11.10 36.24 -3.83
CA ARG A 198 -11.04 35.07 -2.97
C ARG A 198 -10.91 33.83 -3.84
N THR A 199 -9.98 32.98 -3.48
CA THR A 199 -9.74 31.65 -4.04
C THR A 199 -9.88 30.62 -2.93
N LEU A 200 -9.96 29.34 -3.27
CA LEU A 200 -9.83 28.24 -2.32
C LEU A 200 -8.36 27.97 -1.98
N ALA A 201 -7.43 28.31 -2.88
CA ALA A 201 -6.00 28.25 -2.58
C ALA A 201 -5.62 29.25 -1.48
N GLY A 202 -5.97 30.54 -1.59
CA GLY A 202 -5.62 31.71 -0.73
C GLY A 202 -5.41 31.57 0.80
N SER A 203 -4.86 32.60 1.46
CA SER A 203 -4.52 32.52 2.89
C SER A 203 -5.71 32.79 3.83
N SER A 204 -5.61 32.31 5.08
CA SER A 204 -6.52 32.71 6.17
C SER A 204 -6.25 34.11 6.72
N TYR A 205 -5.03 34.62 6.52
CA TYR A 205 -4.55 35.91 7.04
C TYR A 205 -4.77 37.10 6.10
N HIS A 206 -5.53 36.89 5.01
CA HIS A 206 -5.84 37.95 4.06
C HIS A 206 -6.71 39.05 4.73
N ARG A 207 -6.58 40.29 4.25
CA ARG A 207 -7.34 41.46 4.74
C ARG A 207 -8.85 41.26 4.74
N ASP A 208 -9.33 40.41 3.84
CA ASP A 208 -10.70 39.94 3.85
C ASP A 208 -10.69 38.40 4.01
N PRO A 209 -10.73 37.90 5.26
CA PRO A 209 -10.55 36.48 5.55
C PRO A 209 -11.76 35.68 5.06
N ARG A 210 -11.50 34.56 4.37
CA ARG A 210 -12.55 33.65 3.88
C ARG A 210 -12.95 32.60 4.93
N LEU A 211 -12.11 32.45 5.95
CA LEU A 211 -12.30 31.59 7.11
C LEU A 211 -12.52 32.52 8.31
N SER A 212 -13.78 32.75 8.64
CA SER A 212 -14.22 33.59 9.76
C SER A 212 -15.59 33.12 10.23
N GLU A 213 -16.06 33.65 11.34
CA GLU A 213 -17.34 33.33 11.93
C GLU A 213 -18.46 33.49 10.90
N GLY A 214 -19.34 32.50 10.81
CA GLY A 214 -20.44 32.48 9.85
C GLY A 214 -20.06 32.40 8.36
N LYS A 215 -18.77 32.39 8.00
CA LYS A 215 -18.34 32.14 6.61
C LYS A 215 -18.06 30.66 6.40
N TYR A 216 -18.47 30.16 5.23
CA TYR A 216 -18.22 28.77 4.85
C TYR A 216 -17.87 28.65 3.36
N LEU A 217 -17.00 27.71 3.04
CA LEU A 217 -16.54 27.38 1.70
C LEU A 217 -17.44 26.30 1.08
N VAL A 218 -17.70 26.41 -0.23
CA VAL A 218 -18.64 25.53 -0.95
C VAL A 218 -17.97 24.77 -2.08
N ALA A 219 -17.05 25.42 -2.79
CA ALA A 219 -16.36 24.82 -3.93
C ALA A 219 -15.06 25.57 -4.26
N PRO A 220 -14.09 24.91 -4.93
CA PRO A 220 -12.97 25.61 -5.57
C PRO A 220 -13.48 26.62 -6.59
N THR A 221 -12.78 27.75 -6.73
CA THR A 221 -13.12 28.70 -7.77
C THR A 221 -12.66 28.21 -9.12
N ARG A 222 -13.13 28.89 -10.15
CA ARG A 222 -12.68 28.66 -11.51
C ARG A 222 -11.15 28.65 -11.63
N ASP A 223 -10.46 29.64 -11.05
CA ASP A 223 -9.01 29.76 -11.23
C ASP A 223 -8.26 28.69 -10.44
N ASP A 224 -8.77 28.29 -9.27
CA ASP A 224 -8.28 27.14 -8.53
C ASP A 224 -8.31 25.87 -9.40
N ILE A 225 -9.43 25.61 -10.07
CA ILE A 225 -9.59 24.47 -10.97
C ILE A 225 -8.72 24.60 -12.22
N GLY A 226 -8.53 25.82 -12.70
CA GLY A 226 -7.62 26.12 -13.79
C GLY A 226 -6.17 25.74 -13.47
N GLY A 227 -5.70 26.11 -12.28
CA GLY A 227 -4.41 25.71 -11.76
C GLY A 227 -4.31 24.20 -11.52
N TYR A 228 -5.32 23.59 -10.91
CA TYR A 228 -5.41 22.13 -10.73
C TYR A 228 -5.29 21.40 -12.07
N LYS A 229 -6.00 21.88 -13.10
CA LYS A 229 -5.91 21.31 -14.45
C LYS A 229 -4.49 21.42 -15.01
N TYR A 230 -3.84 22.58 -14.86
CA TYR A 230 -2.46 22.76 -15.32
C TYR A 230 -1.49 21.77 -14.63
N LEU A 231 -1.57 21.65 -13.31
CA LEU A 231 -0.69 20.79 -12.51
C LEU A 231 -0.86 19.30 -12.87
N TYR A 232 -2.10 18.83 -12.90
CA TYR A 232 -2.41 17.40 -12.89
C TYR A 232 -2.77 16.83 -14.27
N ARG A 233 -2.86 17.63 -15.35
CA ARG A 233 -3.11 17.09 -16.71
C ARG A 233 -2.05 16.06 -17.10
N LYS A 234 -2.49 15.00 -17.78
CA LYS A 234 -1.61 13.90 -18.24
C LYS A 234 -0.47 14.36 -19.15
N ASP A 235 -0.67 15.45 -19.88
CA ASP A 235 0.32 15.98 -20.82
C ASP A 235 1.34 16.93 -20.17
N ASN A 236 1.25 17.15 -18.85
CA ASN A 236 2.28 17.88 -18.12
C ASN A 236 3.37 16.91 -17.64
N PHE A 237 4.47 16.84 -18.37
CA PHE A 237 5.58 15.90 -18.12
C PHE A 237 6.75 16.59 -17.42
N ASN A 238 7.14 16.09 -16.25
CA ASN A 238 8.32 16.55 -15.50
C ASN A 238 9.18 15.34 -15.10
N ILE A 239 10.50 15.52 -14.96
CA ILE A 239 11.35 14.47 -14.38
C ILE A 239 11.11 14.44 -12.88
N GLU A 240 10.55 13.33 -12.41
CA GLU A 240 10.08 13.16 -11.04
C GLU A 240 10.59 11.83 -10.45
N GLY A 241 11.10 11.90 -9.23
CA GLY A 241 11.34 10.71 -8.41
C GLY A 241 10.04 10.13 -7.88
N LEU A 242 9.96 8.80 -7.78
CA LEU A 242 8.81 8.14 -7.15
C LEU A 242 8.72 8.50 -5.66
N PRO A 243 7.51 8.71 -5.12
CA PRO A 243 7.35 9.02 -3.70
C PRO A 243 7.77 7.83 -2.82
N PRO A 244 7.99 8.04 -1.52
CA PRO A 244 8.37 6.98 -0.59
C PRO A 244 7.39 5.80 -0.65
N PHE A 245 7.91 4.58 -0.54
CA PHE A 245 7.15 3.33 -0.62
C PHE A 245 6.36 3.12 -1.93
N THR A 246 6.70 3.86 -2.99
CA THR A 246 6.11 3.73 -4.32
C THR A 246 7.11 3.16 -5.31
N TYR A 247 6.65 2.22 -6.12
CA TYR A 247 7.49 1.48 -7.05
C TYR A 247 6.80 1.36 -8.41
N GLN A 248 7.59 1.43 -9.48
CA GLN A 248 7.14 0.99 -10.79
C GLN A 248 7.18 -0.53 -10.84
N MET A 249 6.08 -1.15 -11.29
CA MET A 249 6.01 -2.58 -11.57
C MET A 249 6.50 -2.82 -12.98
N VAL A 250 7.65 -3.49 -13.11
CA VAL A 250 8.24 -3.85 -14.40
C VAL A 250 8.21 -5.36 -14.55
N THR A 251 7.68 -5.82 -15.67
CA THR A 251 7.69 -7.22 -16.09
C THR A 251 8.70 -7.40 -17.22
N ASN A 252 9.27 -8.60 -17.36
CA ASN A 252 10.13 -8.97 -18.50
C ASN A 252 11.44 -8.15 -18.59
N GLN A 253 12.17 -8.07 -17.48
CA GLN A 253 13.50 -7.46 -17.47
C GLN A 253 14.54 -8.44 -18.06
N PRO A 254 15.26 -8.08 -19.15
CA PRO A 254 16.13 -8.99 -19.88
C PRO A 254 17.37 -9.49 -19.10
N ASP A 255 17.71 -8.83 -17.99
CA ASP A 255 18.93 -9.13 -17.20
C ASP A 255 18.73 -10.20 -16.10
N LEU A 256 17.52 -10.74 -15.94
CA LEU A 256 17.25 -11.81 -14.96
C LEU A 256 17.41 -13.19 -15.62
N THR A 257 18.59 -13.78 -15.44
CA THR A 257 19.12 -14.95 -16.18
C THR A 257 18.49 -16.32 -15.88
N ASN A 258 17.39 -16.43 -15.14
CA ASN A 258 16.66 -17.71 -15.05
C ASN A 258 15.18 -17.57 -14.62
N PRO A 259 14.22 -17.46 -15.56
CA PRO A 259 12.78 -17.36 -15.29
C PRO A 259 12.07 -18.68 -14.92
N ALA A 260 12.82 -19.77 -14.70
CA ALA A 260 12.25 -21.07 -14.38
C ALA A 260 11.79 -21.14 -12.91
N ILE A 261 10.50 -21.34 -12.69
CA ILE A 261 9.90 -21.63 -11.39
C ILE A 261 9.71 -23.14 -11.27
N PHE A 262 10.10 -23.71 -10.15
CA PHE A 262 9.92 -25.13 -9.85
C PHE A 262 8.82 -25.29 -8.81
N SER A 263 7.92 -26.23 -9.03
CA SER A 263 6.97 -26.62 -8.00
C SER A 263 7.59 -27.58 -6.97
N VAL A 264 6.97 -27.64 -5.80
CA VAL A 264 7.32 -28.54 -4.71
C VAL A 264 6.10 -29.37 -4.36
N ASP A 265 6.29 -30.67 -4.14
CA ASP A 265 5.25 -31.58 -3.70
C ASP A 265 4.70 -31.10 -2.34
N LEU A 266 3.41 -30.73 -2.31
CA LEU A 266 2.72 -30.23 -1.11
C LEU A 266 2.65 -31.29 -0.01
N ARG A 267 2.54 -32.57 -0.38
CA ARG A 267 2.48 -33.69 0.57
C ARG A 267 3.80 -33.82 1.30
N TRP A 268 4.90 -33.86 0.55
CA TRP A 268 6.24 -33.95 1.11
C TRP A 268 6.58 -32.72 1.95
N PHE A 269 6.28 -31.53 1.41
CA PHE A 269 6.46 -30.26 2.12
C PHE A 269 5.70 -30.24 3.45
N SER A 270 4.45 -30.73 3.48
CA SER A 270 3.64 -30.78 4.70
C SER A 270 4.20 -31.77 5.72
N LYS A 271 4.66 -32.96 5.30
CA LYS A 271 5.24 -33.98 6.18
C LYS A 271 6.53 -33.49 6.84
N GLU A 272 7.44 -32.90 6.06
CA GLU A 272 8.69 -32.33 6.57
C GLU A 272 8.45 -31.09 7.44
N SER A 273 7.41 -30.31 7.16
CA SER A 273 7.09 -29.14 7.98
C SER A 273 6.67 -29.53 9.40
N LYS A 274 6.00 -30.67 9.62
CA LYS A 274 5.58 -31.05 10.98
C LYS A 274 6.73 -31.54 11.86
N THR A 275 7.76 -32.13 11.26
CA THR A 275 8.80 -32.88 11.99
C THR A 275 10.12 -32.12 12.16
N ASN A 276 10.36 -31.08 11.34
CA ASN A 276 11.64 -30.38 11.33
C ASN A 276 11.61 -29.02 12.01
N VAL A 277 12.72 -28.70 12.70
CA VAL A 277 13.02 -27.34 13.17
C VAL A 277 13.15 -26.35 11.99
N PRO A 278 12.94 -25.03 12.20
CA PRO A 278 12.96 -24.05 11.11
C PRO A 278 14.25 -24.07 10.27
N ALA A 279 15.40 -24.32 10.92
CA ALA A 279 16.69 -24.41 10.23
C ALA A 279 16.77 -25.64 9.30
N SER A 280 16.38 -26.81 9.81
CA SER A 280 16.37 -28.06 9.04
C SER A 280 15.34 -28.03 7.93
N PHE A 281 14.17 -27.43 8.16
CA PHE A 281 13.13 -27.32 7.13
C PHE A 281 13.55 -26.38 6.01
N LYS A 282 14.16 -25.23 6.32
CA LYS A 282 14.77 -24.36 5.31
C LYS A 282 15.87 -25.08 4.53
N GLN A 283 16.70 -25.86 5.21
CA GLN A 283 17.74 -26.63 4.54
C GLN A 283 17.16 -27.69 3.60
N PHE A 284 16.09 -28.37 4.00
CA PHE A 284 15.36 -29.32 3.14
C PHE A 284 14.88 -28.64 1.85
N VAL A 285 14.26 -27.45 1.97
CA VAL A 285 13.82 -26.66 0.80
C VAL A 285 15.00 -26.24 -0.08
N LEU A 286 16.13 -25.86 0.50
CA LEU A 286 17.31 -25.43 -0.27
C LEU A 286 18.03 -26.57 -1.00
N THR A 287 17.95 -27.81 -0.50
CA THR A 287 18.64 -28.96 -1.10
C THR A 287 17.85 -29.64 -2.21
N ASN A 288 16.60 -29.24 -2.44
CA ASN A 288 15.73 -29.74 -3.52
C ASN A 288 15.60 -31.28 -3.58
N GLN A 289 15.77 -31.96 -2.45
CA GLN A 289 15.86 -33.43 -2.41
C GLN A 289 14.60 -34.14 -2.94
N TRP A 290 13.44 -33.47 -2.93
CA TRP A 290 12.18 -34.03 -3.44
C TRP A 290 12.11 -34.13 -4.98
N TRP A 291 12.97 -33.44 -5.73
CA TRP A 291 13.06 -33.59 -7.19
C TRP A 291 13.89 -34.82 -7.63
N GLY A 292 14.46 -35.56 -6.66
CA GLY A 292 15.26 -36.75 -6.91
C GLY A 292 16.77 -36.48 -7.03
N PRO A 293 17.60 -37.55 -7.04
CA PRO A 293 19.06 -37.45 -6.91
C PRO A 293 19.76 -36.75 -8.09
N VAL A 294 19.08 -36.53 -9.21
CA VAL A 294 19.63 -35.89 -10.43
C VAL A 294 19.52 -34.36 -10.38
N TYR A 295 18.60 -33.80 -9.58
CA TYR A 295 18.21 -32.37 -9.61
C TYR A 295 18.48 -31.65 -8.28
N THR A 296 19.71 -31.76 -7.75
CA THR A 296 20.10 -31.19 -6.45
C THR A 296 20.49 -29.71 -6.47
N ASN A 297 20.54 -29.06 -7.64
CA ASN A 297 20.98 -27.67 -7.82
C ASN A 297 19.90 -26.76 -8.45
N LEU A 298 18.61 -27.04 -8.18
CA LEU A 298 17.54 -26.14 -8.62
C LEU A 298 17.61 -24.82 -7.83
N ASN A 299 17.46 -23.69 -8.52
CA ASN A 299 17.49 -22.38 -7.89
C ASN A 299 16.12 -22.03 -7.31
N VAL A 300 15.69 -22.79 -6.28
CA VAL A 300 14.43 -22.53 -5.58
C VAL A 300 14.62 -21.39 -4.57
N PRO A 301 13.73 -20.40 -4.51
CA PRO A 301 13.88 -19.31 -3.57
C PRO A 301 13.83 -19.75 -2.10
N PRO A 302 14.52 -19.03 -1.20
CA PRO A 302 14.49 -19.37 0.21
C PRO A 302 13.10 -19.17 0.81
N LEU A 303 12.72 -20.06 1.73
CA LEU A 303 11.43 -20.02 2.40
C LEU A 303 11.36 -18.88 3.44
N LEU A 304 10.36 -18.01 3.31
CA LEU A 304 10.06 -16.95 4.26
C LEU A 304 9.07 -17.44 5.32
N VAL A 305 9.60 -17.75 6.51
CA VAL A 305 8.81 -18.13 7.68
C VAL A 305 8.45 -16.88 8.47
N LEU A 306 7.16 -16.57 8.56
CA LEU A 306 6.64 -15.44 9.34
C LEU A 306 6.44 -15.81 10.82
N LYS A 307 5.97 -17.03 11.07
CA LYS A 307 5.72 -17.54 12.41
C LYS A 307 5.94 -19.04 12.46
N THR A 308 6.43 -19.51 13.60
CA THR A 308 6.49 -20.93 13.94
C THR A 308 5.81 -21.13 15.30
N ASN A 309 4.74 -21.90 15.33
CA ASN A 309 4.12 -22.42 16.53
C ASN A 309 4.73 -23.81 16.82
N VAL A 310 5.00 -24.10 18.09
CA VAL A 310 5.52 -25.40 18.52
C VAL A 310 4.50 -26.06 19.43
N ASN A 311 3.97 -27.18 18.99
CA ASN A 311 3.09 -28.06 19.75
C ASN A 311 3.87 -29.31 20.20
N TRP A 312 3.34 -30.02 21.20
CA TRP A 312 3.93 -31.26 21.68
C TRP A 312 2.92 -32.40 21.54
N GLU A 313 3.33 -33.48 20.90
CA GLU A 313 2.50 -34.66 20.66
C GLU A 313 3.17 -35.92 21.20
N MET A 314 2.38 -36.94 21.54
CA MET A 314 2.91 -38.25 21.93
C MET A 314 3.18 -39.10 20.67
N GLY A 315 4.44 -39.21 20.29
CA GLY A 315 4.90 -40.08 19.21
C GLY A 315 5.28 -41.48 19.70
N TRP A 316 5.31 -42.44 18.77
CA TRP A 316 5.88 -43.76 18.99
C TRP A 316 7.32 -43.78 18.54
N THR A 317 8.21 -44.34 19.35
CA THR A 317 9.58 -44.64 18.92
C THR A 317 9.87 -46.13 19.14
N THR A 318 10.61 -46.72 18.22
CA THR A 318 10.99 -48.14 18.24
C THR A 318 12.46 -48.29 18.57
N ASN A 319 12.78 -48.91 19.71
CA ASN A 319 14.14 -49.41 19.94
C ASN A 319 14.23 -50.86 19.46
N VAL A 320 15.20 -51.11 18.59
CA VAL A 320 15.58 -52.44 18.14
C VAL A 320 16.77 -52.89 18.97
N THR A 321 16.57 -53.88 19.84
CA THR A 321 17.66 -54.45 20.64
C THR A 321 18.04 -55.82 20.06
N PRO A 322 19.22 -55.96 19.44
CA PRO A 322 19.73 -57.26 19.03
C PRO A 322 20.24 -58.04 20.25
N TYR A 323 19.89 -59.33 20.35
CA TYR A 323 20.48 -60.25 21.32
C TYR A 323 20.73 -61.62 20.68
N LEU A 324 21.71 -62.34 21.22
CA LEU A 324 22.04 -63.70 20.78
C LEU A 324 21.32 -64.70 21.69
N THR A 325 20.58 -65.63 21.11
CA THR A 325 19.94 -66.72 21.85
C THR A 325 20.03 -68.05 21.10
N ASN A 326 20.01 -69.14 21.85
CA ASN A 326 19.89 -70.49 21.30
C ASN A 326 18.42 -70.93 21.41
N PHE A 327 17.80 -71.34 20.31
CA PHE A 327 16.44 -71.85 20.34
C PHE A 327 16.38 -73.19 21.09
N PRO A 328 15.26 -73.52 21.76
CA PRO A 328 15.07 -74.86 22.32
C PRO A 328 15.27 -75.90 21.21
N TRP A 329 16.04 -76.96 21.50
CA TRP A 329 16.32 -78.07 20.58
C TRP A 329 17.32 -77.79 19.44
N THR A 330 18.07 -76.68 19.47
CA THR A 330 19.21 -76.48 18.54
C THR A 330 20.29 -77.55 18.75
N PRO A 331 20.80 -78.21 17.69
CA PRO A 331 21.88 -79.19 17.78
C PRO A 331 23.10 -78.67 18.55
N VAL A 332 23.70 -79.54 19.36
CA VAL A 332 24.92 -79.23 20.11
C VAL A 332 26.03 -78.83 19.13
N GLY A 333 26.57 -77.62 19.30
CA GLY A 333 27.63 -77.05 18.45
C GLY A 333 27.18 -75.97 17.47
N GLN A 334 25.88 -75.65 17.39
CA GLN A 334 25.40 -74.56 16.55
C GLN A 334 25.63 -73.18 17.22
N PRO A 335 26.15 -72.17 16.48
CA PRO A 335 26.35 -70.82 17.03
C PRO A 335 25.02 -70.15 17.42
N ALA A 336 25.07 -69.26 18.41
CA ALA A 336 23.90 -68.53 18.90
C ALA A 336 23.23 -67.74 17.76
N THR A 337 21.90 -67.75 17.72
CA THR A 337 21.12 -67.06 16.69
C THR A 337 20.86 -65.62 17.09
N LEU A 338 21.12 -64.67 16.18
CA LEU A 338 20.83 -63.26 16.38
C LEU A 338 19.33 -63.01 16.25
N VAL A 339 18.71 -62.48 17.30
CA VAL A 339 17.29 -62.13 17.38
C VAL A 339 17.15 -60.65 17.67
N TYR A 340 16.24 -59.98 16.96
CA TYR A 340 15.92 -58.56 17.17
C TYR A 340 14.63 -58.43 17.97
N LEU A 341 14.69 -57.73 19.11
CA LEU A 341 13.52 -57.42 19.93
C LEU A 341 13.11 -55.96 19.68
N THR A 342 11.90 -55.75 19.17
CA THR A 342 11.33 -54.43 18.86
C THR A 342 10.43 -53.96 20.00
N ASN A 343 10.90 -53.01 20.81
CA ASN A 343 10.07 -52.38 21.83
C ASN A 343 9.58 -51.01 21.35
N LYS A 344 8.25 -50.83 21.31
CA LYS A 344 7.58 -49.55 21.05
C LYS A 344 7.32 -48.83 22.38
N TYR A 345 7.82 -47.62 22.54
CA TYR A 345 7.51 -46.77 23.68
C TYR A 345 7.09 -45.37 23.23
N ARG A 346 6.29 -44.69 24.05
CA ARG A 346 5.80 -43.34 23.75
C ARG A 346 6.79 -42.30 24.22
N THR A 347 7.11 -41.34 23.36
CA THR A 347 7.95 -40.18 23.71
C THR A 347 7.26 -38.89 23.30
N PHE A 348 7.52 -37.81 24.02
CA PHE A 348 7.09 -36.49 23.58
C PHE A 348 7.95 -36.07 22.38
N GLN A 349 7.27 -35.71 21.29
CA GLN A 349 7.89 -35.20 20.08
C GLN A 349 7.33 -33.81 19.79
N PRO A 350 8.17 -32.84 19.40
CA PRO A 350 7.69 -31.54 18.97
C PRO A 350 7.02 -31.67 17.59
N SER A 351 5.91 -30.97 17.43
CA SER A 351 5.13 -30.83 16.21
C SER A 351 5.12 -29.35 15.83
N TYR A 352 5.57 -29.02 14.64
CA TYR A 352 5.72 -27.62 14.19
C TYR A 352 4.57 -27.21 13.27
N ASP A 353 4.07 -25.99 13.49
CA ASP A 353 3.07 -25.34 12.65
C ASP A 353 3.63 -24.00 12.15
N TYR A 354 3.63 -23.81 10.84
CA TYR A 354 4.34 -22.71 10.18
C TYR A 354 3.38 -21.81 9.42
N ILE A 355 3.61 -20.49 9.54
CA ILE A 355 2.98 -19.50 8.68
C ILE A 355 4.05 -18.95 7.72
N PHE A 356 3.82 -19.12 6.42
CA PHE A 356 4.75 -18.69 5.37
C PHE A 356 4.30 -17.38 4.72
N GLY A 357 5.26 -16.57 4.28
CA GLY A 357 5.01 -15.29 3.60
C GLY A 357 5.14 -15.35 2.08
N ASN A 358 5.67 -16.43 1.52
CA ASN A 358 6.01 -16.54 0.09
C ASN A 358 5.65 -17.89 -0.54
N VAL A 359 4.61 -18.58 -0.05
CA VAL A 359 4.19 -19.90 -0.56
C VAL A 359 2.79 -19.83 -1.17
N ILE A 360 2.64 -20.30 -2.41
CA ILE A 360 1.36 -20.56 -3.08
C ILE A 360 1.10 -22.06 -3.03
N THR A 361 -0.08 -22.49 -2.61
CA THR A 361 -0.40 -23.92 -2.47
C THR A 361 -1.47 -24.40 -3.44
N ASN A 362 -1.49 -25.71 -3.66
CA ASN A 362 -2.56 -26.46 -4.35
C ASN A 362 -2.78 -26.09 -5.81
N ILE A 363 -1.70 -25.99 -6.58
CA ILE A 363 -1.73 -25.48 -7.96
C ILE A 363 -2.27 -26.54 -8.96
N HIS A 364 -2.08 -27.84 -8.68
CA HIS A 364 -2.36 -28.90 -9.67
C HIS A 364 -3.27 -30.06 -9.22
N VAL A 365 -3.81 -30.10 -7.98
CA VAL A 365 -4.67 -31.23 -7.53
C VAL A 365 -5.84 -30.78 -6.65
N PRO A 366 -7.08 -31.24 -6.89
CA PRO A 366 -8.18 -31.08 -5.94
C PRO A 366 -8.07 -32.10 -4.80
N ARG A 367 -8.46 -31.68 -3.58
CA ARG A 367 -8.49 -32.46 -2.32
C ARG A 367 -9.11 -33.87 -2.39
N GLU A 368 -9.83 -34.19 -3.46
CA GLU A 368 -10.62 -35.41 -3.62
C GLU A 368 -9.81 -36.63 -4.09
N GLU A 369 -8.54 -36.46 -4.50
CA GLU A 369 -7.67 -37.54 -5.01
C GLU A 369 -6.53 -37.97 -4.06
N SER A 370 -6.58 -37.60 -2.77
CA SER A 370 -5.55 -37.91 -1.75
C SER A 370 -5.56 -39.38 -1.27
N LYS A 371 -5.29 -40.33 -2.16
CA LYS A 371 -5.18 -41.76 -1.84
C LYS A 371 -3.73 -42.21 -1.98
N VAL A 372 -3.24 -42.92 -0.97
CA VAL A 372 -1.90 -43.52 -0.95
C VAL A 372 -2.03 -45.03 -0.92
N LEU A 373 -1.20 -45.71 -1.70
CA LEU A 373 -1.13 -47.16 -1.68
C LEU A 373 -0.18 -47.58 -0.56
N TYR A 374 -0.74 -48.06 0.56
CA TYR A 374 0.03 -48.71 1.60
C TYR A 374 0.25 -50.17 1.24
N ARG A 375 1.50 -50.61 1.34
CA ARG A 375 1.90 -52.00 1.10
C ARG A 375 2.59 -52.52 2.34
N SER A 376 1.99 -53.52 2.98
CA SER A 376 2.63 -54.30 4.03
C SER A 376 3.07 -55.63 3.47
N TRP A 377 4.30 -56.06 3.72
CA TRP A 377 4.69 -57.44 3.47
C TRP A 377 5.35 -58.04 4.70
N GLU A 378 4.99 -59.31 4.93
CA GLU A 378 5.55 -60.09 6.00
C GLU A 378 6.55 -61.08 5.41
N VAL A 379 7.79 -61.01 5.87
CA VAL A 379 8.79 -62.04 5.56
C VAL A 379 8.67 -63.10 6.64
N THR A 380 8.07 -64.24 6.30
CA THR A 380 8.01 -65.40 7.20
C THR A 380 8.96 -66.48 6.69
N PRO A 381 9.92 -66.95 7.51
CA PRO A 381 10.68 -68.14 7.20
C PRO A 381 9.76 -69.35 7.33
N ASN A 382 9.41 -69.96 6.20
CA ASN A 382 8.53 -71.13 6.15
C ASN A 382 9.38 -72.39 5.88
N ALA A 383 10.31 -72.68 6.79
CA ALA A 383 11.10 -73.91 6.73
C ALA A 383 10.31 -75.05 7.40
N PRO A 384 9.94 -76.13 6.67
CA PRO A 384 9.45 -77.34 7.31
C PRO A 384 10.49 -77.85 8.32
N LEU A 385 10.06 -78.47 9.42
CA LEU A 385 10.88 -79.01 10.53
C LEU A 385 12.03 -79.98 10.13
N TRP A 386 12.24 -80.23 8.84
CA TRP A 386 13.18 -81.19 8.25
C TRP A 386 13.94 -80.63 7.04
N SER A 387 13.98 -79.30 6.86
CA SER A 387 14.62 -78.69 5.71
C SER A 387 16.15 -78.88 5.75
N VAL A 388 16.76 -79.18 4.60
CA VAL A 388 18.21 -79.40 4.48
C VAL A 388 18.99 -78.13 4.78
N VAL A 389 20.18 -78.28 5.37
CA VAL A 389 21.10 -77.18 5.68
C VAL A 389 21.31 -76.31 4.43
N GLY A 390 20.92 -75.03 4.51
CA GLY A 390 21.01 -74.06 3.42
C GLY A 390 19.70 -73.79 2.66
N SER A 391 18.59 -74.47 2.97
CA SER A 391 17.28 -74.15 2.38
C SER A 391 16.62 -72.97 3.11
N VAL A 392 16.34 -71.89 2.37
CA VAL A 392 15.59 -70.72 2.86
C VAL A 392 14.30 -70.61 2.05
N PRO A 393 13.15 -71.13 2.54
CA PRO A 393 11.86 -70.81 1.95
C PRO A 393 11.36 -69.54 2.63
N THR A 394 11.69 -68.39 2.08
CA THR A 394 11.05 -67.12 2.44
C THR A 394 9.81 -66.96 1.58
N THR A 395 8.63 -67.07 2.17
CA THR A 395 7.39 -66.60 1.54
C THR A 395 7.18 -65.15 1.92
N THR A 396 7.14 -64.27 0.92
CA THR A 396 6.71 -62.88 1.05
C THR A 396 5.26 -62.78 0.61
N ASN A 397 4.34 -62.79 1.58
CA ASN A 397 2.97 -62.36 1.30
C ASN A 397 2.95 -60.83 1.38
N TYR A 398 2.49 -60.17 0.32
CA TYR A 398 2.25 -58.73 0.32
C TYR A 398 0.75 -58.45 0.37
N THR A 399 0.36 -57.50 1.20
CA THR A 399 -1.00 -56.95 1.31
C THR A 399 -0.92 -55.49 0.87
N THR A 400 -1.81 -55.10 -0.04
CA THR A 400 -1.96 -53.71 -0.47
C THR A 400 -3.28 -53.16 0.03
N THR A 401 -3.22 -51.97 0.62
CA THR A 401 -4.39 -51.26 1.15
C THR A 401 -4.33 -49.82 0.65
N ILE A 402 -5.42 -49.33 0.09
CA ILE A 402 -5.51 -47.92 -0.31
C ILE A 402 -6.08 -47.16 0.89
N LEU A 403 -5.31 -46.23 1.44
CA LEU A 403 -5.73 -45.39 2.56
C LEU A 403 -5.86 -43.94 2.09
N ASN A 404 -6.77 -43.21 2.72
CA ASN A 404 -6.79 -41.75 2.59
C ASN A 404 -5.61 -41.20 3.37
N ASP A 405 -4.88 -40.27 2.77
CA ASP A 405 -3.77 -39.62 3.46
C ASP A 405 -4.26 -38.45 4.32
N ASP A 406 -3.58 -38.23 5.45
CA ASP A 406 -3.84 -37.12 6.37
C ASP A 406 -3.17 -35.81 5.87
N PHE A 407 -2.32 -35.90 4.84
CA PHE A 407 -1.61 -34.77 4.26
C PHE A 407 -2.25 -34.31 2.94
N PRO A 408 -2.27 -32.99 2.66
CA PRO A 408 -2.81 -32.47 1.42
C PRO A 408 -1.92 -32.87 0.23
N HIS A 409 -2.53 -33.41 -0.81
CA HIS A 409 -1.87 -33.66 -2.09
C HIS A 409 -1.97 -32.42 -2.99
N GLY A 410 -0.97 -32.21 -3.83
CA GLY A 410 -0.90 -31.10 -4.75
C GLY A 410 0.52 -30.55 -4.83
N GLU A 411 0.62 -29.33 -5.33
CA GLU A 411 1.91 -28.69 -5.53
C GLU A 411 1.89 -27.27 -4.99
N ILE A 412 3.05 -26.83 -4.53
CA ILE A 412 3.30 -25.47 -4.08
C ILE A 412 4.34 -24.79 -4.96
N ILE A 413 4.28 -23.46 -5.03
CA ILE A 413 5.34 -22.62 -5.59
C ILE A 413 5.85 -21.69 -4.49
N ILE A 414 7.16 -21.53 -4.41
CA ILE A 414 7.81 -20.58 -3.51
C ILE A 414 8.20 -19.33 -4.31
N LEU A 415 7.69 -18.18 -3.89
CA LEU A 415 7.99 -16.90 -4.50
C LEU A 415 9.32 -16.33 -3.99
N PRO A 416 10.11 -15.67 -4.85
CA PRO A 416 11.34 -15.00 -4.45
C PRO A 416 11.10 -13.88 -3.45
N THR A 417 12.11 -13.65 -2.61
CA THR A 417 12.11 -12.61 -1.57
C THR A 417 13.13 -11.51 -1.85
N THR A 418 13.96 -11.67 -2.89
CA THR A 418 15.07 -10.78 -3.23
C THR A 418 14.94 -10.30 -4.67
N ASN A 419 14.87 -8.98 -4.85
CA ASN A 419 14.76 -8.24 -6.13
C ASN A 419 13.57 -8.56 -7.05
N VAL A 420 12.84 -9.64 -6.81
CA VAL A 420 11.63 -10.04 -7.52
C VAL A 420 10.51 -10.17 -6.48
N VAL A 421 9.34 -9.64 -6.82
CA VAL A 421 8.21 -9.53 -5.89
C VAL A 421 7.06 -10.48 -6.23
N GLY A 422 7.10 -11.03 -7.45
CA GLY A 422 6.17 -12.05 -7.91
C GLY A 422 6.49 -12.44 -9.34
N TYR A 423 5.63 -13.26 -9.93
CA TYR A 423 5.76 -13.67 -11.32
C TYR A 423 4.46 -13.43 -12.07
N HIS A 424 4.58 -13.10 -13.36
CA HIS A 424 3.46 -12.96 -14.25
C HIS A 424 3.24 -14.29 -15.00
N PHE A 425 2.13 -14.98 -14.68
CA PHE A 425 1.82 -16.33 -15.17
C PHE A 425 1.01 -16.37 -16.48
N THR A 426 0.71 -15.22 -17.12
CA THR A 426 -0.19 -15.19 -18.29
C THR A 426 0.37 -15.90 -19.54
N GLU A 427 1.64 -16.29 -19.52
CA GLU A 427 2.32 -16.97 -20.62
C GLU A 427 3.05 -18.21 -20.07
N MET A 428 2.30 -19.16 -19.46
CA MET A 428 2.82 -20.51 -19.17
C MET A 428 3.10 -21.24 -20.50
N GLN A 429 4.19 -20.90 -21.18
CA GLN A 429 4.50 -21.39 -22.53
C GLN A 429 5.17 -22.76 -22.53
N PHE A 430 5.72 -23.20 -21.39
CA PHE A 430 6.37 -24.49 -21.24
C PHE A 430 6.12 -25.05 -19.85
N GLU A 431 5.50 -26.24 -19.84
CA GLU A 431 5.29 -27.07 -18.66
C GLU A 431 6.01 -28.39 -18.92
N GLU A 432 7.07 -28.65 -18.16
CA GLU A 432 7.70 -29.96 -18.12
C GLU A 432 7.16 -30.72 -16.91
N VAL A 433 6.42 -31.80 -17.16
CA VAL A 433 5.85 -32.66 -16.12
C VAL A 433 6.85 -33.77 -15.83
N ASN A 434 7.38 -33.80 -14.60
CA ASN A 434 8.15 -34.93 -14.11
C ASN A 434 7.30 -35.74 -13.13
N THR A 435 6.89 -36.94 -13.53
CA THR A 435 6.18 -37.87 -12.64
C THR A 435 7.19 -38.66 -11.81
N LEU A 436 7.31 -38.30 -10.54
CA LEU A 436 8.08 -39.06 -9.58
C LEU A 436 7.15 -40.06 -8.89
N THR A 437 7.47 -41.34 -9.02
CA THR A 437 7.09 -42.34 -8.03
C THR A 437 8.26 -42.46 -7.07
N ASN A 438 8.02 -42.69 -5.79
CA ASN A 438 9.11 -43.03 -4.85
C ASN A 438 9.93 -44.16 -5.52
N LEU A 439 11.14 -43.82 -5.97
CA LEU A 439 11.99 -44.73 -6.72
C LEU A 439 12.28 -45.89 -5.77
N LEU A 440 11.98 -47.12 -6.20
CA LEU A 440 12.44 -48.35 -5.56
C LEU A 440 13.97 -48.35 -5.60
N THR A 441 14.62 -47.58 -4.75
CA THR A 441 15.99 -47.85 -4.36
C THR A 441 15.92 -49.21 -3.70
N GLY A 442 16.46 -50.20 -4.42
CA GLY A 442 16.72 -51.54 -3.91
C GLY A 442 17.74 -51.45 -2.80
N THR A 443 17.33 -50.91 -1.67
CA THR A 443 18.08 -50.94 -0.42
C THR A 443 17.25 -51.75 0.54
N ASN A 444 17.38 -53.05 0.31
CA ASN A 444 17.52 -54.05 1.35
C ASN A 444 18.69 -53.63 2.30
N ASN A 445 18.60 -52.45 2.94
CA ASN A 445 19.66 -51.86 3.78
C ASN A 445 19.67 -52.42 5.21
N LEU A 446 19.00 -53.56 5.44
CA LEU A 446 19.36 -54.50 6.50
C LEU A 446 20.16 -55.70 5.96
N ALA A 447 20.34 -55.82 4.63
CA ALA A 447 21.24 -56.76 3.98
C ALA A 447 22.52 -56.09 3.41
N ASN A 448 22.68 -54.76 3.55
CA ASN A 448 23.96 -54.08 3.31
C ASN A 448 24.02 -52.74 4.08
N PRO A 449 24.87 -52.59 5.13
CA PRO A 449 25.08 -51.30 5.77
C PRO A 449 25.94 -50.42 4.86
N GLY A 450 25.30 -49.56 4.08
CA GLY A 450 25.98 -48.59 3.23
C GLY A 450 26.62 -47.44 4.03
N GLY A 451 27.90 -47.60 4.34
CA GLY A 451 28.91 -46.54 4.23
C GLY A 451 28.82 -45.33 5.16
N ALA A 452 29.45 -45.42 6.33
CA ALA A 452 29.99 -44.25 7.04
C ALA A 452 31.15 -44.63 7.98
N LEU A 453 32.27 -45.16 7.45
CA LEU A 453 33.59 -45.01 8.07
C LEU A 453 34.64 -44.78 6.96
N PRO A 454 35.45 -43.71 7.06
CA PRO A 454 36.41 -43.36 6.02
C PRO A 454 37.61 -44.30 6.07
N GLY A 455 37.89 -44.98 4.97
CA GLY A 455 39.14 -45.70 4.74
C GLY A 455 39.21 -47.11 5.32
N GLN A 456 38.65 -48.09 4.60
CA GLN A 456 39.28 -49.40 4.39
C GLN A 456 38.48 -50.18 3.34
N GLY A 457 39.13 -50.48 2.21
CA GLY A 457 38.67 -51.54 1.33
C GLY A 457 38.77 -52.87 2.07
N GLY A 458 37.63 -53.53 2.26
CA GLY A 458 37.54 -54.84 2.88
C GLY A 458 36.25 -55.50 2.45
N GLY A 459 36.32 -56.32 1.40
CA GLY A 459 35.25 -57.27 1.11
C GLY A 459 35.05 -58.15 2.34
N LEU A 460 33.80 -58.36 2.74
CA LEU A 460 33.48 -59.42 3.69
C LEU A 460 33.68 -60.75 2.93
N GLY A 461 34.81 -61.38 3.24
CA GLY A 461 35.24 -62.64 2.69
C GLY A 461 34.28 -63.80 3.00
N ALA A 462 34.48 -64.86 2.23
CA ALA A 462 33.81 -66.15 2.31
C ALA A 462 33.53 -66.60 3.76
N GLY A 463 32.25 -66.69 4.10
CA GLY A 463 31.75 -67.22 5.36
C GLY A 463 30.24 -67.03 5.40
N GLY A 464 29.49 -68.06 5.02
CA GLY A 464 28.04 -68.04 4.94
C GLY A 464 27.36 -67.73 6.27
N ALA A 465 27.09 -66.44 6.51
CA ALA A 465 26.08 -65.98 7.46
C ALA A 465 24.83 -65.61 6.67
N ALA A 466 24.07 -66.63 6.28
CA ALA A 466 22.71 -66.43 5.81
C ALA A 466 21.93 -65.76 6.95
N VAL A 467 21.46 -64.53 6.73
CA VAL A 467 20.48 -63.85 7.58
C VAL A 467 19.22 -64.72 7.58
N THR A 468 19.12 -65.63 8.55
CA THR A 468 18.22 -66.79 8.47
C THR A 468 16.91 -66.63 9.23
N ASN A 469 16.70 -65.54 9.98
CA ASN A 469 15.47 -65.34 10.75
C ASN A 469 15.10 -63.86 10.90
N PHE A 470 14.82 -63.16 9.80
CA PHE A 470 14.07 -61.90 9.87
C PHE A 470 12.58 -62.21 9.79
N VAL A 471 11.89 -62.21 10.95
CA VAL A 471 10.43 -62.11 11.01
C VAL A 471 10.13 -60.64 11.21
N GLY A 472 9.62 -59.98 10.18
CA GLY A 472 9.33 -58.56 10.23
C GLY A 472 8.20 -58.20 9.27
N VAL A 473 7.28 -57.38 9.77
CA VAL A 473 6.34 -56.63 8.94
C VAL A 473 7.07 -55.40 8.45
N MET A 474 7.22 -55.29 7.13
CA MET A 474 7.68 -54.06 6.50
C MET A 474 6.47 -53.33 5.91
N GLU A 475 6.40 -52.04 6.14
CA GLU A 475 5.35 -51.16 5.63
C GLU A 475 6.00 -50.14 4.70
N ASP A 476 5.39 -49.95 3.53
CA ASP A 476 5.83 -48.99 2.53
C ASP A 476 4.62 -48.21 2.01
N GLU A 477 4.85 -46.95 1.69
CA GLU A 477 3.86 -46.06 1.09
C GLU A 477 4.30 -45.84 -0.36
N VAL A 478 3.39 -46.05 -1.31
CA VAL A 478 3.61 -45.73 -2.72
C VAL A 478 2.64 -44.62 -3.12
N TRP A 479 3.20 -43.55 -3.65
CA TRP A 479 2.46 -42.40 -4.15
C TRP A 479 3.10 -41.87 -5.42
N GLN A 480 2.29 -41.13 -6.18
CA GLN A 480 2.71 -40.42 -7.38
C GLN A 480 2.74 -38.92 -7.05
N SER A 481 3.86 -38.27 -7.34
CA SER A 481 3.98 -36.81 -7.37
C SER A 481 4.23 -36.37 -8.80
N THR A 482 3.56 -35.29 -9.20
CA THR A 482 3.95 -34.50 -10.36
C THR A 482 4.80 -33.34 -9.86
N ASN A 483 5.91 -33.06 -10.55
CA ASN A 483 6.66 -31.84 -10.36
C ASN A 483 6.63 -31.09 -11.69
N HIS A 484 6.35 -29.78 -11.63
CA HIS A 484 6.24 -28.92 -12.80
C HIS A 484 7.33 -27.85 -12.77
N ALA A 485 7.91 -27.59 -13.94
CA ALA A 485 8.74 -26.42 -14.18
C ALA A 485 7.98 -25.44 -15.08
N TYR A 486 7.88 -24.17 -14.66
CA TYR A 486 7.20 -23.11 -15.38
C TYR A 486 8.19 -22.04 -15.85
N LEU A 487 8.01 -21.57 -17.08
CA LEU A 487 8.61 -20.31 -17.51
C LEU A 487 7.71 -19.16 -17.08
N ALA A 488 8.21 -18.25 -16.22
CA ALA A 488 7.43 -17.09 -15.82
C ALA A 488 8.29 -15.82 -15.75
N TYR A 489 7.71 -14.70 -16.20
CA TYR A 489 8.41 -13.43 -16.18
C TYR A 489 8.39 -12.84 -14.76
N PRO A 490 9.57 -12.52 -14.18
CA PRO A 490 9.63 -11.90 -12.87
C PRO A 490 9.04 -10.48 -12.91
N ILE A 491 8.35 -10.13 -11.82
CA ILE A 491 7.87 -8.77 -11.53
C ILE A 491 8.89 -8.12 -10.61
N VAL A 492 9.51 -7.04 -11.08
CA VAL A 492 10.49 -6.24 -10.33
C VAL A 492 9.86 -4.91 -9.94
N LEU A 493 10.15 -4.47 -8.72
CA LEU A 493 9.79 -3.14 -8.22
C LEU A 493 10.99 -2.20 -8.37
N GLN A 494 10.83 -1.15 -9.16
CA GLN A 494 11.90 -0.18 -9.42
C GLN A 494 11.57 1.20 -8.81
N THR A 495 12.60 1.87 -8.28
CA THR A 495 12.54 3.24 -7.77
C THR A 495 13.41 4.15 -8.65
N ASN A 496 12.87 4.57 -9.79
CA ASN A 496 13.59 5.42 -10.74
C ASN A 496 13.04 6.84 -10.71
N ALA A 497 13.90 7.82 -11.04
CA ALA A 497 13.41 9.11 -11.52
C ALA A 497 13.08 8.96 -13.01
N LEU A 498 11.84 9.28 -13.38
CA LEU A 498 11.34 9.10 -14.74
C LEU A 498 10.70 10.41 -15.21
N LEU A 499 10.63 10.59 -16.53
CA LEU A 499 9.82 11.66 -17.11
C LEU A 499 8.35 11.23 -17.04
N ILE A 500 7.62 11.74 -16.05
CA ILE A 500 6.28 11.28 -15.66
C ILE A 500 5.23 12.36 -16.01
N GLY A 501 4.12 11.94 -16.60
CA GLY A 501 2.95 12.78 -16.86
C GLY A 501 2.12 13.00 -15.60
N GLY A 502 1.29 14.05 -15.59
CA GLY A 502 0.40 14.31 -14.46
C GLY A 502 -0.55 13.15 -14.16
N ILE A 503 -0.79 12.90 -12.86
CA ILE A 503 -1.63 11.79 -12.35
C ILE A 503 -3.13 11.92 -12.65
N ASP A 504 -3.55 12.99 -13.33
CA ASP A 504 -4.92 13.31 -13.75
C ASP A 504 -5.90 13.59 -12.61
N LYS A 505 -5.84 12.84 -11.51
CA LYS A 505 -6.71 13.04 -10.35
C LYS A 505 -6.04 12.63 -9.04
N VAL A 506 -6.13 13.53 -8.05
CA VAL A 506 -5.82 13.22 -6.64
C VAL A 506 -7.09 12.70 -5.97
N ARG A 507 -6.97 11.63 -5.18
CA ARG A 507 -8.05 11.03 -4.41
C ARG A 507 -7.63 10.88 -2.96
N TYR A 508 -8.48 11.32 -2.05
CA TYR A 508 -8.34 11.12 -0.62
C TYR A 508 -9.11 9.87 -0.21
N VAL A 509 -8.41 8.89 0.36
CA VAL A 509 -9.00 7.61 0.78
C VAL A 509 -8.82 7.45 2.27
N ARG A 510 -9.92 7.27 3.00
CA ARG A 510 -9.86 6.98 4.43
C ARG A 510 -9.29 5.59 4.63
N VAL A 511 -8.25 5.49 5.45
CA VAL A 511 -7.73 4.21 5.92
C VAL A 511 -8.03 4.07 7.41
N GLN A 512 -8.54 2.92 7.82
CA GLN A 512 -8.83 2.65 9.23
C GLN A 512 -7.51 2.37 9.97
N GLY A 513 -6.84 3.44 10.38
CA GLY A 513 -5.95 3.43 11.53
C GLY A 513 -6.79 3.83 12.73
N ASP A 514 -7.67 2.95 13.18
CA ASP A 514 -8.35 3.17 14.46
C ASP A 514 -7.26 3.28 15.52
N SER A 515 -7.23 4.38 16.26
CA SER A 515 -6.31 4.56 17.37
C SER A 515 -6.44 3.33 18.27
N LEU A 516 -5.31 2.79 18.69
CA LEU A 516 -5.13 1.56 19.46
C LEU A 516 -5.79 1.59 20.87
N VAL A 517 -7.03 2.01 21.05
CA VAL A 517 -7.76 1.91 22.34
C VAL A 517 -9.28 1.85 22.15
N THR A 518 -9.81 0.89 21.39
CA THR A 518 -11.02 0.16 21.85
C THR A 518 -10.93 -1.29 21.40
N THR A 519 -10.55 -2.12 22.36
CA THR A 519 -10.61 -3.57 22.29
C THR A 519 -12.07 -4.02 22.17
N ASN A 520 -12.53 -4.24 20.94
CA ASN A 520 -13.48 -5.31 20.69
C ASN A 520 -13.18 -5.97 19.34
N TYR A 521 -12.14 -6.82 19.37
CA TYR A 521 -11.86 -7.75 18.30
C TYR A 521 -13.04 -8.71 18.14
N SER A 522 -13.98 -8.37 17.25
CA SER A 522 -14.95 -9.36 16.79
C SER A 522 -14.26 -10.27 15.77
N PRO A 523 -14.34 -11.61 15.91
CA PRO A 523 -13.82 -12.58 14.93
C PRO A 523 -14.47 -12.44 13.54
N SER A 524 -15.54 -11.65 13.41
CA SER A 524 -16.30 -11.43 12.18
C SER A 524 -15.64 -10.51 11.14
N ARG A 525 -14.40 -10.03 11.37
CA ARG A 525 -13.65 -9.27 10.35
C ARG A 525 -12.76 -10.10 9.43
N PHE A 526 -12.63 -11.39 9.68
CA PHE A 526 -12.16 -12.32 8.65
C PHE A 526 -13.39 -12.87 7.94
N LEU A 527 -13.44 -12.71 6.61
CA LEU A 527 -14.49 -13.24 5.76
C LEU A 527 -14.73 -14.71 6.15
N ASN A 528 -15.88 -15.00 6.79
CA ASN A 528 -16.28 -16.34 7.23
C ASN A 528 -16.65 -17.28 6.06
N GLN A 529 -16.16 -16.95 4.85
CA GLN A 529 -16.36 -17.62 3.58
C GLN A 529 -15.17 -17.36 2.65
N TYR A 530 -13.94 -17.46 3.17
CA TYR A 530 -12.76 -17.48 2.31
C TYR A 530 -12.83 -18.72 1.40
N LYS A 531 -13.31 -18.53 0.17
CA LYS A 531 -13.19 -19.51 -0.89
C LYS A 531 -11.76 -19.44 -1.42
N PHE A 532 -11.13 -20.60 -1.57
CA PHE A 532 -9.81 -20.72 -2.19
C PHE A 532 -9.84 -20.11 -3.60
N PRO A 533 -8.87 -19.26 -3.99
CA PRO A 533 -8.96 -18.48 -5.23
C PRO A 533 -8.48 -19.29 -6.45
N ASP A 534 -9.13 -19.01 -7.58
CA ASP A 534 -8.75 -19.40 -8.94
C ASP A 534 -7.46 -18.67 -9.39
N LEU A 535 -6.54 -19.38 -10.04
CA LEU A 535 -5.19 -18.90 -10.41
C LEU A 535 -5.23 -17.69 -11.35
N GLU A 536 -6.28 -17.54 -12.17
CA GLU A 536 -6.44 -16.41 -13.10
C GLU A 536 -6.80 -15.07 -12.41
N LYS A 537 -7.22 -15.09 -11.14
CA LYS A 537 -7.73 -13.91 -10.42
C LYS A 537 -6.91 -13.51 -9.19
N GLN A 538 -5.69 -14.03 -9.04
CA GLN A 538 -4.86 -13.71 -7.89
C GLN A 538 -4.48 -12.22 -7.84
N THR A 539 -4.74 -11.60 -6.67
CA THR A 539 -4.10 -10.36 -6.25
C THR A 539 -2.84 -10.75 -5.49
N PHE A 540 -1.68 -10.36 -6.02
CA PHE A 540 -0.39 -10.76 -5.48
C PHE A 540 -0.14 -10.13 -4.10
N THR A 541 0.34 -10.92 -3.15
CA THR A 541 0.90 -10.42 -1.89
C THR A 541 2.35 -10.04 -2.16
N TYR A 542 2.61 -8.74 -2.34
CA TYR A 542 3.94 -8.24 -2.68
C TYR A 542 4.86 -8.26 -1.45
N VAL A 543 5.99 -8.96 -1.54
CA VAL A 543 7.07 -8.91 -0.53
C VAL A 543 8.07 -7.83 -0.93
N ILE A 544 8.20 -6.75 -0.14
CA ILE A 544 9.13 -5.65 -0.45
C ILE A 544 10.58 -6.14 -0.29
N PRO A 545 11.40 -6.17 -1.36
CA PRO A 545 12.77 -6.62 -1.27
C PRO A 545 13.66 -5.63 -0.50
N ASN A 546 14.66 -6.15 0.23
CA ASN A 546 15.74 -5.40 0.90
C ASN A 546 15.35 -4.36 1.97
N SER A 547 14.14 -4.41 2.53
CA SER A 547 13.84 -3.62 3.73
C SER A 547 14.42 -4.31 4.98
N ALA A 548 15.04 -3.54 5.89
CA ALA A 548 15.47 -4.01 7.22
C ALA A 548 14.30 -4.51 8.11
N VAL A 549 13.07 -4.45 7.57
CA VAL A 549 11.79 -4.88 8.14
C VAL A 549 11.32 -6.17 7.45
N GLY A 550 12.25 -6.98 6.91
CA GLY A 550 11.98 -8.23 6.18
C GLY A 550 11.36 -9.37 7.01
N LEU A 551 10.94 -9.12 8.25
CA LEU A 551 10.32 -10.10 9.14
C LEU A 551 8.81 -9.88 9.35
N THR A 552 8.22 -8.76 8.90
CA THR A 552 6.79 -8.43 9.15
C THR A 552 5.99 -7.97 7.91
N ASN A 553 6.57 -7.98 6.71
CA ASN A 553 5.97 -7.35 5.51
C ASN A 553 5.04 -8.24 4.66
N ALA A 554 4.49 -9.33 5.19
CA ALA A 554 3.40 -10.01 4.51
C ALA A 554 2.11 -9.18 4.65
N ALA A 555 1.67 -8.56 3.55
CA ALA A 555 0.42 -7.81 3.40
C ALA A 555 0.37 -6.39 4.00
N LEU A 556 1.32 -5.51 3.64
CA LEU A 556 1.05 -4.08 3.75
C LEU A 556 -0.05 -3.68 2.76
N PRO A 557 -1.08 -2.92 3.20
CA PRO A 557 -2.05 -2.32 2.30
C PRO A 557 -1.34 -1.56 1.16
N SER A 558 -1.88 -1.70 -0.05
CA SER A 558 -1.29 -1.07 -1.24
C SER A 558 -2.36 -0.58 -2.21
N PHE A 559 -2.00 0.45 -2.97
CA PHE A 559 -2.80 0.93 -4.09
C PHE A 559 -2.01 0.80 -5.38
N GLN A 560 -2.64 0.19 -6.39
CA GLN A 560 -2.11 0.12 -7.74
C GLN A 560 -2.76 1.19 -8.60
N TYR A 561 -1.96 1.81 -9.47
CA TYR A 561 -2.44 2.84 -10.38
C TYR A 561 -1.57 2.90 -11.64
N GLU A 562 -2.11 3.50 -12.69
CA GLU A 562 -1.44 3.64 -13.98
C GLU A 562 -1.10 5.11 -14.24
N VAL A 563 0.13 5.36 -14.68
CA VAL A 563 0.61 6.68 -15.05
C VAL A 563 1.42 6.59 -16.34
N ASP A 564 1.30 7.62 -17.16
CA ASP A 564 2.08 7.74 -18.38
C ASP A 564 3.49 8.25 -18.06
N TYR A 565 4.49 7.58 -18.60
CA TYR A 565 5.88 7.98 -18.50
C TYR A 565 6.54 7.92 -19.88
N VAL A 566 7.64 8.62 -20.05
CA VAL A 566 8.42 8.59 -21.29
C VAL A 566 9.68 7.76 -21.07
N ASP A 567 9.89 6.80 -21.95
CA ASP A 567 11.08 5.95 -21.98
C ASP A 567 11.57 5.83 -23.42
N ASN A 568 12.87 6.05 -23.63
CA ASN A 568 13.50 6.12 -24.95
C ASN A 568 12.77 7.05 -25.95
N GLY A 569 12.24 8.19 -25.47
CA GLY A 569 11.53 9.18 -26.28
C GLY A 569 10.11 8.78 -26.69
N VAL A 570 9.57 7.67 -26.19
CA VAL A 570 8.22 7.20 -26.47
C VAL A 570 7.37 7.23 -25.19
N ARG A 571 6.14 7.76 -25.30
CA ARG A 571 5.15 7.73 -24.21
C ARG A 571 4.63 6.30 -24.03
N LYS A 572 4.72 5.79 -22.81
CA LYS A 572 4.23 4.47 -22.37
C LYS A 572 3.36 4.64 -21.12
N THR A 573 2.45 3.69 -20.88
CA THR A 573 1.67 3.64 -19.63
C THR A 573 2.25 2.54 -18.74
N GLY A 574 2.69 2.93 -17.55
CA GLY A 574 3.29 2.02 -16.56
C GLY A 574 2.33 1.75 -15.41
N LYS A 575 2.44 0.55 -14.82
CA LYS A 575 1.77 0.21 -13.56
C LYS A 575 2.68 0.57 -12.39
N PHE A 576 2.13 1.28 -11.43
CA PHE A 576 2.79 1.70 -10.21
C PHE A 576 2.04 1.14 -9.00
N ILE A 577 2.77 0.86 -7.93
CA ILE A 577 2.24 0.39 -6.67
C ILE A 577 2.80 1.22 -5.52
N LYS A 578 1.92 1.73 -4.66
CA LYS A 578 2.28 2.43 -3.42
C LYS A 578 1.89 1.57 -2.23
N PHE A 579 2.86 1.26 -1.36
CA PHE A 579 2.63 0.64 -0.06
C PHE A 579 2.52 1.70 1.02
N PHE A 580 1.78 1.41 2.08
CA PHE A 580 1.70 2.29 3.24
C PHE A 580 1.61 1.51 4.55
N THR A 581 2.33 1.99 5.56
CA THR A 581 2.35 1.45 6.92
C THR A 581 1.53 2.30 7.89
N SER A 582 1.25 3.54 7.51
CA SER A 582 0.45 4.53 8.25
C SER A 582 -0.34 5.39 7.25
N PRO A 583 -1.42 6.05 7.66
CA PRO A 583 -2.06 7.09 6.84
C PRO A 583 -1.06 8.19 6.46
N ASP A 584 -1.20 8.75 5.26
CA ASP A 584 -0.39 9.89 4.81
C ASP A 584 -0.74 11.17 5.61
N ILE A 585 -2.03 11.39 5.92
CA ILE A 585 -2.53 12.56 6.67
C ILE A 585 -3.21 12.11 7.96
N MET A 586 -2.84 12.69 9.10
CA MET A 586 -3.57 12.55 10.36
C MET A 586 -4.40 13.78 10.68
N ILE A 587 -5.69 13.59 10.93
CA ILE A 587 -6.60 14.63 11.41
C ILE A 587 -6.70 14.52 12.93
N THR A 588 -6.36 15.60 13.64
CA THR A 588 -6.21 15.60 15.10
C THR A 588 -6.90 16.79 15.76
N ALA A 589 -7.04 16.75 17.09
CA ALA A 589 -7.44 17.87 17.91
C ALA A 589 -6.35 18.24 18.94
N LEU A 590 -5.83 19.45 18.83
CA LEU A 590 -4.79 20.00 19.70
C LEU A 590 -5.36 21.02 20.67
N ASN A 591 -4.73 21.25 21.82
CA ASN A 591 -5.09 22.37 22.68
C ASN A 591 -4.12 23.53 22.45
N GLY A 592 -4.64 24.75 22.28
CA GLY A 592 -3.84 25.95 22.03
C GLY A 592 -4.58 27.22 22.44
N PRO A 593 -3.90 28.39 22.43
CA PRO A 593 -4.54 29.68 22.74
C PRO A 593 -5.61 30.04 21.70
N SER A 594 -6.53 30.96 22.02
CA SER A 594 -7.65 31.35 21.12
C SER A 594 -7.19 31.91 19.77
N ILE A 595 -5.99 32.48 19.71
CA ILE A 595 -5.35 32.95 18.45
C ILE A 595 -4.99 31.82 17.48
N LEU A 596 -4.90 30.58 17.95
CA LEU A 596 -4.59 29.41 17.13
C LEU A 596 -5.88 28.63 16.86
N THR A 597 -6.57 28.93 15.76
CA THR A 597 -7.78 28.18 15.39
C THR A 597 -7.42 26.76 14.93
N SER A 598 -6.46 26.63 14.02
CA SER A 598 -5.99 25.35 13.48
C SER A 598 -4.49 25.39 13.25
N GLY A 599 -3.82 24.24 13.42
CA GLY A 599 -2.42 24.04 13.10
C GLY A 599 -2.24 22.92 12.07
N TYR A 600 -1.11 22.92 11.37
CA TYR A 600 -0.79 21.83 10.46
C TYR A 600 0.72 21.59 10.40
N VAL A 601 1.09 20.37 10.04
CA VAL A 601 2.42 20.03 9.56
C VAL A 601 2.31 19.83 8.05
N PRO A 602 3.00 20.65 7.23
CA PRO A 602 2.86 20.59 5.78
C PRO A 602 3.45 19.30 5.19
N PRO A 603 3.10 18.96 3.94
CA PRO A 603 3.79 17.91 3.20
C PRO A 603 5.26 18.27 2.99
N ALA A 604 6.10 17.25 2.79
CA ALA A 604 7.47 17.45 2.37
C ALA A 604 7.51 17.69 0.85
N VAL A 605 8.51 18.44 0.39
CA VAL A 605 8.72 18.68 -1.03
C VAL A 605 10.15 18.33 -1.42
N VAL A 606 10.30 17.78 -2.62
CA VAL A 606 11.59 17.45 -3.21
C VAL A 606 11.74 18.28 -4.48
N ASN A 607 12.74 19.17 -4.47
CA ASN A 607 13.10 19.95 -5.64
C ASN A 607 13.88 19.06 -6.62
N ASN A 608 13.30 18.82 -7.80
CA ASN A 608 13.91 18.00 -8.84
C ASN A 608 14.59 18.84 -9.93
N ASN A 609 14.76 20.15 -9.75
CA ASN A 609 15.40 21.03 -10.71
C ASN A 609 16.76 20.47 -11.19
N ALA A 610 17.59 19.96 -10.25
CA ALA A 610 18.88 19.36 -10.58
C ALA A 610 18.79 18.10 -11.45
N LEU A 611 17.64 17.41 -11.46
CA LEU A 611 17.37 16.29 -12.37
C LEU A 611 16.89 16.77 -13.75
N ASN A 612 16.29 17.96 -13.82
CA ASN A 612 15.66 18.51 -15.02
C ASN A 612 16.62 19.37 -15.89
N GLY A 613 17.82 19.73 -15.43
CA GLY A 613 18.78 20.46 -16.25
C GLY A 613 20.07 20.92 -15.58
N MET A 614 20.94 21.58 -16.35
CA MET A 614 22.28 22.04 -15.90
C MET A 614 22.30 23.46 -15.30
N TRP A 615 21.29 24.29 -15.54
CA TRP A 615 21.20 25.67 -15.03
C TRP A 615 20.31 25.72 -13.79
N THR A 616 20.84 25.29 -12.64
CA THR A 616 20.05 25.15 -11.41
C THR A 616 19.96 26.41 -10.55
N GLN A 617 20.68 27.48 -10.91
CA GLN A 617 20.66 28.74 -10.13
C GLN A 617 19.36 29.50 -10.37
N ASN A 618 18.67 29.86 -9.28
CA ASN A 618 17.41 30.63 -9.25
C ASN A 618 16.21 29.96 -9.95
N LEU A 619 16.26 28.64 -10.19
CA LEU A 619 15.10 27.84 -10.56
C LEU A 619 14.69 27.00 -9.36
N TYR A 620 13.43 27.11 -8.97
CA TYR A 620 12.92 26.55 -7.73
C TYR A 620 12.07 25.30 -7.95
N GLY A 621 12.06 24.76 -9.17
CA GLY A 621 11.41 23.50 -9.53
C GLY A 621 11.81 23.03 -10.93
N PRO A 622 11.09 22.05 -11.52
CA PRO A 622 9.90 21.41 -10.96
C PRO A 622 10.24 20.47 -9.79
N GLY A 623 9.23 20.14 -8.98
CA GLY A 623 9.39 19.30 -7.81
C GLY A 623 8.19 18.41 -7.51
N VAL A 624 8.38 17.51 -6.55
CA VAL A 624 7.36 16.54 -6.12
C VAL A 624 6.93 16.84 -4.70
N ILE A 625 5.62 16.79 -4.46
CA ILE A 625 5.01 16.81 -3.15
C ILE A 625 4.87 15.37 -2.67
N GLN A 626 5.33 15.11 -1.44
CA GLN A 626 5.26 13.79 -0.82
C GLN A 626 4.78 13.90 0.64
N PRO A 627 4.19 12.84 1.21
CA PRO A 627 3.77 12.86 2.59
C PRO A 627 4.97 13.11 3.49
N SER A 628 4.90 14.09 4.39
CA SER A 628 5.87 14.17 5.47
C SER A 628 5.56 13.05 6.46
N GLY A 629 6.58 12.45 7.10
CA GLY A 629 6.37 11.32 8.02
C GLY A 629 5.41 11.60 9.18
N ASN A 630 5.12 12.89 9.44
CA ASN A 630 4.20 13.38 10.46
C ASN A 630 3.24 14.45 9.90
N MET A 631 2.72 14.28 8.67
CA MET A 631 1.76 15.24 8.12
C MET A 631 0.44 15.22 8.90
N VAL A 632 0.05 16.37 9.44
CA VAL A 632 -1.04 16.49 10.41
C VAL A 632 -1.87 17.72 10.11
N ILE A 633 -3.19 17.62 10.25
CA ILE A 633 -4.13 18.74 10.30
C ILE A 633 -4.79 18.72 11.68
N GLY A 634 -4.53 19.75 12.48
CA GLY A 634 -5.01 19.86 13.85
C GLY A 634 -6.01 20.97 14.04
N PHE A 635 -7.13 20.67 14.68
CA PHE A 635 -8.14 21.66 15.07
C PHE A 635 -8.01 21.97 16.56
N ASN A 636 -8.06 23.25 16.93
CA ASN A 636 -7.93 23.61 18.34
C ASN A 636 -9.20 23.23 19.12
N LYS A 637 -9.02 22.49 20.22
CA LYS A 637 -10.07 22.02 21.12
C LYS A 637 -10.23 22.86 22.39
N ILE A 638 -9.83 24.13 22.35
CA ILE A 638 -9.95 25.08 23.47
C ILE A 638 -11.38 25.14 24.04
N GLY A 639 -12.40 24.88 23.20
CA GLY A 639 -13.79 24.92 23.63
C GLY A 639 -14.32 26.34 23.75
N ILE A 640 -15.34 26.49 24.57
CA ILE A 640 -15.92 27.79 24.91
C ILE A 640 -14.90 28.55 25.74
N HIS A 641 -14.64 29.77 25.34
CA HIS A 641 -13.60 30.60 25.94
C HIS A 641 -13.98 32.07 25.84
N TRP A 642 -13.21 32.92 26.52
CA TRP A 642 -13.31 34.36 26.43
C TRP A 642 -11.98 34.93 25.94
N ASP A 643 -12.06 35.89 25.02
CA ASP A 643 -10.90 36.64 24.57
C ASP A 643 -10.56 37.70 25.62
N LEU A 644 -9.40 37.52 26.25
CA LEU A 644 -8.93 38.36 27.34
C LEU A 644 -8.36 39.68 26.83
N ASP A 645 -9.07 40.77 27.06
CA ASP A 645 -8.62 42.14 26.90
C ASP A 645 -7.86 42.60 28.17
N PRO A 646 -6.55 42.86 28.07
CA PRO A 646 -5.72 43.28 29.20
C PRO A 646 -6.01 44.71 29.68
N THR A 647 -6.86 45.47 28.96
CA THR A 647 -7.25 46.83 29.36
C THR A 647 -8.34 46.85 30.44
N PHE A 648 -9.04 45.73 30.64
CA PHE A 648 -10.12 45.59 31.61
C PHE A 648 -9.82 44.53 32.68
N PHE A 649 -10.71 44.40 33.67
CA PHE A 649 -10.65 43.29 34.61
C PHE A 649 -10.87 41.97 33.86
N LEU A 650 -10.08 40.95 34.21
CA LEU A 650 -10.18 39.61 33.64
C LEU A 650 -11.33 38.83 34.29
N ASN A 651 -12.58 39.27 34.03
CA ASN A 651 -13.82 38.64 34.48
C ASN A 651 -14.82 38.56 33.32
N GLU A 652 -15.72 37.58 33.36
CA GLU A 652 -16.68 37.29 32.28
C GLU A 652 -17.44 38.53 31.76
N GLU A 653 -17.85 39.44 32.65
CA GLU A 653 -18.61 40.65 32.32
C GLU A 653 -17.85 41.63 31.40
N ASN A 654 -16.52 41.70 31.50
CA ASN A 654 -15.70 42.64 30.73
C ASN A 654 -14.97 41.98 29.55
N GLN A 655 -15.19 40.69 29.32
CA GLN A 655 -14.47 39.92 28.31
C GLN A 655 -15.40 39.47 27.20
N ALA A 656 -14.89 39.44 25.96
CA ALA A 656 -15.70 39.04 24.82
C ALA A 656 -15.75 37.49 24.72
N PRO A 657 -16.91 36.89 24.42
CA PRO A 657 -16.96 35.46 24.13
C PRO A 657 -16.14 35.15 22.89
N GLY A 658 -15.34 34.08 22.95
CA GLY A 658 -14.51 33.62 21.85
C GLY A 658 -15.31 32.94 20.74
N TRP A 659 -14.59 32.41 19.75
CA TRP A 659 -15.18 31.59 18.70
C TRP A 659 -15.46 30.16 19.18
N VAL A 660 -16.37 29.46 18.49
CA VAL A 660 -16.62 28.03 18.71
C VAL A 660 -16.62 27.29 17.39
N TRP A 661 -16.26 26.00 17.41
CA TRP A 661 -16.33 25.16 16.24
C TRP A 661 -17.76 24.73 15.95
N GLY A 662 -18.10 24.69 14.67
CA GLY A 662 -19.33 24.09 14.20
C GLY A 662 -19.26 23.65 12.74
N HIS A 663 -20.38 23.21 12.23
CA HIS A 663 -20.60 22.97 10.82
C HIS A 663 -21.98 23.47 10.40
N PHE A 664 -22.00 24.19 9.29
CA PHE A 664 -23.21 24.75 8.70
C PHE A 664 -23.06 24.89 7.19
N ASP A 665 -24.19 25.03 6.51
CA ASP A 665 -24.28 25.20 5.08
C ASP A 665 -25.30 26.29 4.71
N GLY A 666 -25.76 26.29 3.46
CA GLY A 666 -26.75 27.27 2.99
C GLY A 666 -28.19 26.94 3.35
N THR A 667 -28.43 25.85 4.09
CA THR A 667 -29.76 25.47 4.55
C THR A 667 -30.16 26.25 5.81
N THR A 668 -31.42 26.13 6.19
CA THR A 668 -31.95 26.69 7.44
C THR A 668 -31.91 25.67 8.58
N ASP A 669 -31.23 24.54 8.40
CA ASP A 669 -31.14 23.49 9.41
C ASP A 669 -30.33 23.98 10.62
N GLU A 670 -30.53 23.32 11.76
CA GLU A 670 -29.82 23.69 12.99
C GLU A 670 -28.31 23.47 12.83
N LEU A 671 -27.53 24.43 13.33
CA LEU A 671 -26.06 24.41 13.26
C LEU A 671 -25.54 23.21 14.06
N MET A 672 -24.60 22.47 13.50
CA MET A 672 -23.85 21.49 14.28
C MET A 672 -22.77 22.23 15.07
N LEU A 673 -22.68 22.01 16.38
CA LEU A 673 -21.68 22.64 17.25
C LEU A 673 -20.75 21.61 17.89
N PHE A 674 -19.54 22.05 18.23
CA PHE A 674 -18.52 21.20 18.85
C PHE A 674 -17.95 21.83 20.14
N PRO A 675 -17.84 21.07 21.23
CA PRO A 675 -18.03 19.62 21.33
C PRO A 675 -19.49 19.18 21.18
N ASN A 676 -19.74 17.94 20.73
CA ASN A 676 -21.09 17.43 20.38
C ASN A 676 -22.13 17.48 21.51
N SER A 677 -21.69 17.73 22.75
CA SER A 677 -22.57 17.93 23.91
C SER A 677 -23.28 19.28 23.93
N GLN A 678 -22.88 20.24 23.10
CA GLN A 678 -23.40 21.60 23.10
C GLN A 678 -24.48 21.79 22.03
N THR A 679 -25.63 22.36 22.41
CA THR A 679 -26.67 22.77 21.45
C THR A 679 -26.56 24.25 21.11
N VAL A 680 -27.20 24.66 20.00
CA VAL A 680 -27.23 26.08 19.59
C VAL A 680 -27.93 26.92 20.64
N LEU A 681 -28.98 26.39 21.28
CA LEU A 681 -29.70 27.05 22.36
C LEU A 681 -28.83 27.24 23.61
N ASP A 682 -27.99 26.26 23.94
CA ASP A 682 -27.07 26.37 25.07
C ASP A 682 -26.02 27.46 24.81
N LEU A 683 -25.45 27.48 23.60
CA LEU A 683 -24.52 28.52 23.17
C LEU A 683 -25.17 29.91 23.16
N GLU A 684 -26.39 30.03 22.64
CA GLU A 684 -27.13 31.30 22.64
C GLU A 684 -27.46 31.77 24.06
N ARG A 685 -27.79 30.86 24.99
CA ARG A 685 -27.98 31.21 26.39
C ARG A 685 -26.69 31.67 27.06
N GLU A 686 -25.56 31.09 26.69
CA GLU A 686 -24.27 31.47 27.26
C GLU A 686 -23.77 32.81 26.73
N ILE A 687 -24.03 33.12 25.45
CA ILE A 687 -23.65 34.39 24.84
C ILE A 687 -24.63 35.53 25.18
N TYR A 688 -25.95 35.25 25.22
CA TYR A 688 -27.01 36.27 25.32
C TYR A 688 -27.86 36.17 26.59
N GLY A 689 -27.69 35.16 27.44
CA GLY A 689 -28.62 34.88 28.54
C GLY A 689 -28.64 35.88 29.70
N ASN A 690 -27.80 36.91 29.64
CA ASN A 690 -27.78 38.02 30.60
C ASN A 690 -28.42 39.32 30.08
N ASP A 691 -29.03 39.31 28.88
CA ASP A 691 -29.81 40.42 28.32
C ASP A 691 -31.33 40.28 28.55
#